data_AF-A0A349JEV0-F1
#
_entry.id   AF-A0A349JEV0-F1
#
_cell.length_a   1.000
_cell.length_b   1.000
_cell.length_c   1.000
_cell.angle_alpha   90.00
_cell.angle_beta   90.00
_cell.angle_gamma   90.00
#
_symmetry.space_group_name_H-M   'P 1'
#
loop_
_entity.id
_entity.type
_entity.pdbx_description
1 polymer ?
#
loop_
_entity_poly.entity_id
_entity_poly.type
_entity_poly.pdbx_seq_one_letter_code
_entity_poly.pdbx_strand_id
1 'polypeptide(L)'
;MMSDFKKIVDEVKQVLGIKVADSALGKKKAEKNAKKSIFQRHEQKFDKPLEQLHKATGKLVFGDTNKPLHSIELELWDRDIGTPGDYLGTGITDYNGQFTIYYDPAKAGFLDAPDLELRLLENRISFDRDNQQVSTYRIAYIIKGQDNVKEKAYDFGTCTVPYWLYKPDSHFARLFFSELEGTPDDYSVGRTLQGYDAASGLVPIKAKHVITNTLHPDQPTLPEIQAAYPPNLTIKLDQKNPGYSRSDEYFVSRVLNGMNPCLMKRNKHNPNLFKTAFNWDNYEKDDDHDLNNVEAFFELKGGKLVPTAITVQSRYPDSYLPHSRLKDPVTYTPKDEEKWLQAKRIFRTNSFFAAEMIEHYIKAHLQMEQYTIAVFRNLRKNPVRLILSPHVKSLVNINQRADEVLVSPTIGLVTTNGPLIPASVVQICKESMATYDWKGWKPRQPICESHTFAKITNLYWQVLTEYIDAFFEDYQEEIVKEWGEIHRLSDDIIEHSVAYQPSQPCGSSLDNDYDWYDYNELDKPDIPRTTVNGKIKATRPITNSDKPSAEDIQNLKEFCRYVVFFITLWHSWVNDSQADEGGEIFYNSLALRNGSFGNENDPSIAPNILESTNLIYMVNVLTAIKYGYILKNEDDDIPEKFRTTLASYKQKFADLGYDVGNIRALINV
;
A
#
# COMPACT_ATOMS: atom_id res chain seq x y z
N MET A 1 25.45 6.08 28.80
CA MET A 1 25.10 5.17 29.92
C MET A 1 23.60 4.99 30.14
N MET A 2 22.81 6.00 30.57
CA MET A 2 21.35 5.82 30.74
C MET A 2 20.60 5.57 29.41
N SER A 3 21.03 6.23 28.33
CA SER A 3 20.48 6.01 26.98
C SER A 3 20.78 4.59 26.46
N ASP A 4 22.03 4.15 26.62
CA ASP A 4 22.49 2.82 26.19
C ASP A 4 21.79 1.68 26.93
N PHE A 5 21.60 1.84 28.25
CA PHE A 5 20.84 0.89 29.06
C PHE A 5 19.38 0.80 28.58
N LYS A 6 18.74 1.94 28.31
CA LYS A 6 17.37 1.96 27.77
C LYS A 6 17.29 1.24 26.43
N LYS A 7 18.21 1.51 25.51
CA LYS A 7 18.29 0.87 24.18
C LYS A 7 18.40 -0.66 24.29
N ILE A 8 19.28 -1.16 25.16
CA ILE A 8 19.41 -2.61 25.40
C ILE A 8 18.13 -3.20 25.98
N VAL A 9 17.51 -2.53 26.96
CA VAL A 9 16.26 -2.98 27.57
C VAL A 9 15.12 -3.01 26.55
N ASP A 10 15.03 -2.04 25.66
CA ASP A 10 14.00 -1.96 24.63
C ASP A 10 14.15 -3.10 23.61
N GLU A 11 15.37 -3.42 23.17
CA GLU A 11 15.65 -4.59 22.30
C GLU A 11 15.26 -5.91 22.99
N VAL A 12 15.62 -6.10 24.27
CA VAL A 12 15.25 -7.31 25.04
C VAL A 12 13.74 -7.43 25.20
N LYS A 13 13.05 -6.32 25.48
CA LYS A 13 11.58 -6.29 25.56
C LYS A 13 10.94 -6.67 24.24
N GLN A 14 11.46 -6.18 23.11
CA GLN A 14 10.95 -6.51 21.79
C GLN A 14 11.09 -8.00 21.49
N VAL A 15 12.26 -8.58 21.78
CA VAL A 15 12.51 -10.03 21.62
C VAL A 15 11.56 -10.86 22.49
N LEU A 16 11.40 -10.53 23.77
CA LEU A 16 10.48 -11.24 24.65
C LEU A 16 9.02 -11.10 24.18
N GLY A 17 8.62 -9.90 23.79
CA GLY A 17 7.28 -9.61 23.28
C GLY A 17 6.93 -10.46 22.07
N ILE A 18 7.83 -10.54 21.08
CA ILE A 18 7.57 -11.34 19.87
C ILE A 18 7.57 -12.85 20.16
N LYS A 19 8.44 -13.33 21.06
CA LYS A 19 8.43 -14.75 21.47
C LYS A 19 7.16 -15.14 22.21
N VAL A 20 6.59 -14.24 23.01
CA VAL A 20 5.28 -14.45 23.65
C VAL A 20 4.16 -14.45 22.61
N ALA A 21 4.17 -13.52 21.64
CA ALA A 21 3.17 -13.47 20.58
C ALA A 21 3.18 -14.72 19.68
N ASP A 22 4.37 -15.23 19.34
CA ASP A 22 4.58 -16.43 18.53
C ASP A 22 4.39 -17.76 19.32
N SER A 23 4.23 -17.69 20.65
CA SER A 23 3.96 -18.87 21.48
C SER A 23 2.55 -19.43 21.28
N ALA A 24 2.31 -20.69 21.68
CA ALA A 24 0.97 -21.28 21.66
C ALA A 24 -0.09 -20.44 22.40
N LEU A 25 0.29 -19.75 23.48
CA LEU A 25 -0.58 -18.85 24.23
C LEU A 25 -0.93 -17.59 23.42
N GLY A 26 0.09 -16.97 22.80
CA GLY A 26 -0.08 -15.78 21.96
C GLY A 26 -0.96 -16.05 20.74
N LYS A 27 -0.69 -17.14 20.03
CA LYS A 27 -1.47 -17.58 18.86
C LYS A 27 -2.93 -17.87 19.22
N LYS A 28 -3.18 -18.62 20.30
CA LYS A 28 -4.54 -18.88 20.81
C LYS A 28 -5.28 -17.60 21.21
N LYS A 29 -4.58 -16.61 21.77
CA LYS A 29 -5.16 -15.30 22.11
C LYS A 29 -5.59 -14.54 20.84
N ALA A 30 -4.73 -14.51 19.82
CA ALA A 30 -5.04 -13.87 18.53
C ALA A 30 -6.27 -14.50 17.86
N GLU A 31 -6.33 -15.83 17.79
CA GLU A 31 -7.48 -16.57 17.24
C GLU A 31 -8.78 -16.30 18.02
N LYS A 32 -8.72 -16.30 19.36
CA LYS A 32 -9.88 -16.02 20.20
C LYS A 32 -10.39 -14.59 20.01
N ASN A 33 -9.51 -13.62 19.85
CA ASN A 33 -9.88 -12.23 19.61
C ASN A 33 -10.56 -12.08 18.24
N ALA A 34 -10.00 -12.67 17.19
CA ALA A 34 -10.58 -12.65 15.84
C ALA A 34 -11.98 -13.30 15.77
N LYS A 35 -12.23 -14.36 16.55
CA LYS A 35 -13.57 -15.00 16.62
C LYS A 35 -14.60 -14.17 17.39
N LYS A 36 -14.16 -13.38 18.37
CA LYS A 36 -15.06 -12.57 19.22
C LYS A 36 -15.58 -11.32 18.52
N SER A 37 -14.88 -10.81 17.51
CA SER A 37 -15.28 -9.62 16.75
C SER A 37 -16.34 -9.91 15.68
N ILE A 38 -16.66 -11.19 15.46
CA ILE A 38 -17.53 -11.68 14.39
C ILE A 38 -18.81 -12.27 14.98
N PHE A 39 -19.95 -11.96 14.38
CA PHE A 39 -21.24 -12.58 14.72
C PHE A 39 -22.12 -12.74 13.48
N GLN A 40 -23.22 -13.49 13.65
CA GLN A 40 -24.27 -13.63 12.65
C GLN A 40 -25.32 -12.55 12.88
N ARG A 41 -25.69 -11.86 11.80
CA ARG A 41 -26.76 -10.85 11.85
C ARG A 41 -28.08 -11.51 12.22
N HIS A 42 -28.87 -10.83 13.04
CA HIS A 42 -30.22 -11.30 13.35
C HIS A 42 -31.14 -11.15 12.14
N GLU A 43 -31.95 -12.16 11.88
CA GLU A 43 -33.05 -12.04 10.92
C GLU A 43 -34.21 -11.30 11.57
N GLN A 44 -34.81 -10.37 10.83
CA GLN A 44 -36.04 -9.75 11.27
C GLN A 44 -37.21 -10.71 11.04
N LYS A 45 -37.85 -11.07 12.15
CA LYS A 45 -39.11 -11.82 12.16
C LYS A 45 -40.12 -11.07 13.01
N PHE A 46 -41.23 -10.71 12.38
CA PHE A 46 -42.35 -10.08 13.03
C PHE A 46 -43.44 -11.12 13.27
N ASP A 47 -43.76 -11.34 14.54
CA ASP A 47 -44.89 -12.19 14.95
C ASP A 47 -46.21 -11.42 15.00
N LYS A 48 -46.18 -10.12 14.66
CA LYS A 48 -47.28 -9.16 14.70
C LYS A 48 -47.31 -8.30 13.43
N PRO A 49 -48.48 -7.78 13.01
CA PRO A 49 -48.58 -6.78 11.94
C PRO A 49 -47.76 -5.51 12.24
N LEU A 50 -47.22 -4.85 11.20
CA LEU A 50 -46.39 -3.64 11.33
C LEU A 50 -47.09 -2.52 12.11
N GLU A 51 -48.41 -2.41 12.02
CA GLU A 51 -49.20 -1.39 12.71
C GLU A 51 -49.24 -1.59 14.23
N GLN A 52 -48.94 -2.80 14.70
CA GLN A 52 -48.86 -3.15 16.12
C GLN A 52 -47.46 -3.01 16.70
N LEU A 53 -46.44 -2.82 15.84
CA LEU A 53 -45.06 -2.63 16.25
C LEU A 53 -44.78 -1.17 16.60
N HIS A 54 -43.70 -0.98 17.34
CA HIS A 54 -43.07 0.33 17.51
C HIS A 54 -42.10 0.57 16.35
N LYS A 55 -41.71 1.82 16.15
CA LYS A 55 -40.68 2.19 15.18
C LYS A 55 -39.63 3.12 15.78
N ALA A 56 -38.39 2.89 15.40
CA ALA A 56 -37.28 3.79 15.61
C ALA A 56 -36.87 4.42 14.28
N THR A 57 -36.73 5.75 14.22
CA THR A 57 -36.29 6.49 13.04
C THR A 57 -35.04 7.29 13.33
N GLY A 58 -34.39 7.78 12.28
CA GLY A 58 -33.30 8.73 12.41
C GLY A 58 -32.57 8.92 11.10
N LYS A 59 -31.48 9.67 11.15
CA LYS A 59 -30.55 9.91 10.05
C LYS A 59 -29.11 9.75 10.52
N LEU A 60 -28.31 9.01 9.77
CA LEU A 60 -26.88 8.84 10.02
C LEU A 60 -26.06 9.64 9.01
N VAL A 61 -25.03 10.32 9.50
CA VAL A 61 -24.06 11.06 8.69
C VAL A 61 -22.63 10.73 9.11
N PHE A 62 -21.69 10.81 8.17
CA PHE A 62 -20.27 10.68 8.50
C PHE A 62 -19.80 11.81 9.41
N GLY A 63 -18.98 11.48 10.41
CA GLY A 63 -18.49 12.43 11.41
C GLY A 63 -17.54 13.51 10.86
N ASP A 64 -16.89 13.28 9.73
CA ASP A 64 -15.96 14.22 9.08
C ASP A 64 -16.63 15.13 8.05
N THR A 65 -17.49 14.58 7.20
CA THR A 65 -18.08 15.29 6.04
C THR A 65 -19.52 15.73 6.25
N ASN A 66 -20.22 15.21 7.27
CA ASN A 66 -21.67 15.34 7.45
C ASN A 66 -22.51 14.86 6.25
N LYS A 67 -21.90 14.15 5.30
CA LYS A 67 -22.64 13.49 4.20
C LYS A 67 -23.45 12.31 4.76
N PRO A 68 -24.55 11.93 4.10
CA PRO A 68 -25.31 10.72 4.44
C PRO A 68 -24.45 9.47 4.56
N LEU A 69 -24.58 8.72 5.66
CA LEU A 69 -24.02 7.36 5.77
C LEU A 69 -25.03 6.38 5.15
N HIS A 70 -24.94 6.17 3.84
CA HIS A 70 -25.91 5.42 3.04
C HIS A 70 -25.71 3.90 3.08
N SER A 71 -26.80 3.16 2.87
CA SER A 71 -26.80 1.70 2.71
C SER A 71 -26.16 0.90 3.86
N ILE A 72 -25.99 1.48 5.06
CA ILE A 72 -25.39 0.76 6.18
C ILE A 72 -26.44 -0.02 6.94
N GLU A 73 -26.09 -1.25 7.31
CA GLU A 73 -26.98 -2.13 8.08
C GLU A 73 -27.01 -1.71 9.55
N LEU A 74 -28.19 -1.86 10.16
CA LEU A 74 -28.47 -1.44 11.52
C LEU A 74 -29.17 -2.56 12.30
N GLU A 75 -28.84 -2.70 13.57
CA GLU A 75 -29.64 -3.44 14.53
C GLU A 75 -30.05 -2.51 15.68
N LEU A 76 -31.31 -2.61 16.09
CA LEU A 76 -31.83 -1.98 17.29
C LEU A 76 -31.86 -3.01 18.41
N TRP A 77 -31.34 -2.62 19.57
CA TRP A 77 -31.20 -3.44 20.76
C TRP A 77 -31.78 -2.73 21.96
N ASP A 78 -32.18 -3.52 22.94
CA ASP A 78 -32.39 -3.10 24.31
C ASP A 78 -31.08 -3.27 25.09
N ARG A 79 -30.68 -2.24 25.83
CA ARG A 79 -29.41 -2.21 26.56
C ARG A 79 -29.64 -2.43 28.05
N ASP A 80 -29.30 -3.63 28.50
CA ASP A 80 -29.34 -3.95 29.92
C ASP A 80 -28.02 -3.71 30.65
N ILE A 81 -28.11 -3.19 31.89
CA ILE A 81 -26.96 -3.09 32.78
C ILE A 81 -26.73 -4.42 33.48
N GLY A 82 -25.65 -5.11 33.12
CA GLY A 82 -25.19 -6.32 33.82
C GLY A 82 -25.70 -7.64 33.23
N THR A 83 -26.54 -7.60 32.19
CA THR A 83 -26.92 -8.74 31.34
C THR A 83 -26.60 -8.45 29.87
N PRO A 84 -26.49 -9.46 29.00
CA PRO A 84 -26.44 -9.24 27.55
C PRO A 84 -27.75 -8.57 27.11
N GLY A 85 -27.67 -7.45 26.39
CA GLY A 85 -28.85 -6.76 25.86
C GLY A 85 -29.63 -7.62 24.86
N ASP A 86 -30.89 -7.27 24.62
CA ASP A 86 -31.83 -8.03 23.80
C ASP A 86 -32.03 -7.42 22.39
N TYR A 87 -32.10 -8.27 21.36
CA TYR A 87 -32.32 -7.82 19.98
C TYR A 87 -33.79 -7.44 19.74
N LEU A 88 -34.02 -6.25 19.17
CA LEU A 88 -35.36 -5.71 18.94
C LEU A 88 -35.76 -5.70 17.45
N GLY A 89 -34.84 -5.37 16.54
CA GLY A 89 -35.12 -5.29 15.10
C GLY A 89 -33.90 -4.90 14.26
N THR A 90 -34.02 -4.97 12.94
CA THR A 90 -32.97 -4.55 12.00
C THR A 90 -33.52 -3.54 10.99
N GLY A 91 -32.62 -2.83 10.32
CA GLY A 91 -32.92 -1.95 9.21
C GLY A 91 -31.67 -1.58 8.43
N ILE A 92 -31.84 -0.67 7.49
CA ILE A 92 -30.78 -0.18 6.63
C ILE A 92 -31.00 1.31 6.35
N THR A 93 -29.93 2.09 6.22
CA THR A 93 -30.07 3.47 5.78
C THR A 93 -30.33 3.58 4.28
N ASP A 94 -31.13 4.56 3.88
CA ASP A 94 -31.30 4.97 2.48
C ASP A 94 -30.12 5.84 1.99
N TYR A 95 -30.18 6.31 0.75
CA TYR A 95 -29.16 7.19 0.17
C TYR A 95 -29.07 8.59 0.84
N ASN A 96 -30.06 8.96 1.64
CA ASN A 96 -30.06 10.17 2.46
C ASN A 96 -29.62 9.90 3.91
N GLY A 97 -29.21 8.66 4.22
CA GLY A 97 -28.77 8.23 5.54
C GLY A 97 -29.94 8.00 6.49
N GLN A 98 -31.18 8.07 6.02
CA GLN A 98 -32.38 7.92 6.83
C GLN A 98 -32.67 6.45 7.06
N PHE A 99 -33.18 6.09 8.23
CA PHE A 99 -33.61 4.73 8.54
C PHE A 99 -34.97 4.71 9.24
N THR A 100 -35.62 3.57 9.13
CA THR A 100 -36.80 3.20 9.93
C THR A 100 -36.66 1.73 10.31
N ILE A 101 -36.61 1.45 11.61
CA ILE A 101 -36.54 0.10 12.17
C ILE A 101 -37.83 -0.16 12.92
N TYR A 102 -38.57 -1.18 12.51
CA TYR A 102 -39.72 -1.66 13.26
C TYR A 102 -39.28 -2.67 14.31
N TYR A 103 -39.82 -2.57 15.52
CA TYR A 103 -39.46 -3.43 16.63
C TYR A 103 -40.64 -3.72 17.56
N ASP A 104 -40.58 -4.85 18.26
CA ASP A 104 -41.55 -5.22 19.29
C ASP A 104 -40.96 -4.93 20.68
N PRO A 105 -41.46 -3.95 21.44
CA PRO A 105 -40.92 -3.65 22.77
C PRO A 105 -41.10 -4.82 23.74
N ALA A 106 -41.99 -5.79 23.47
CA ALA A 106 -42.11 -6.98 24.32
C ALA A 106 -40.87 -7.90 24.28
N LYS A 107 -39.95 -7.67 23.34
CA LYS A 107 -38.66 -8.39 23.26
C LYS A 107 -37.59 -7.83 24.20
N ALA A 108 -37.86 -6.72 24.88
CA ALA A 108 -37.02 -6.08 25.91
C ALA A 108 -37.04 -6.82 27.27
N GLY A 109 -37.78 -7.91 27.39
CA GLY A 109 -37.95 -8.62 28.66
C GLY A 109 -39.23 -8.26 29.43
N PHE A 110 -39.42 -8.92 30.58
CA PHE A 110 -40.69 -8.90 31.32
C PHE A 110 -40.85 -7.62 32.16
N LEU A 111 -41.84 -6.80 31.81
CA LEU A 111 -42.21 -5.50 32.44
C LEU A 111 -41.23 -4.34 32.17
N ASP A 112 -40.32 -4.49 31.21
CA ASP A 112 -39.38 -3.43 30.86
C ASP A 112 -39.85 -2.58 29.67
N ALA A 113 -39.50 -1.30 29.69
CA ALA A 113 -39.58 -0.43 28.53
C ALA A 113 -38.16 -0.29 27.98
N PRO A 114 -37.92 -0.56 26.69
CA PRO A 114 -36.56 -0.74 26.19
C PRO A 114 -35.70 0.52 26.34
N ASP A 115 -34.47 0.30 26.76
CA ASP A 115 -33.35 1.23 26.75
C ASP A 115 -32.63 1.13 25.40
N LEU A 116 -33.03 1.98 24.44
CA LEU A 116 -32.66 1.77 23.05
C LEU A 116 -31.15 1.95 22.80
N GLU A 117 -30.59 1.04 22.00
CA GLU A 117 -29.23 1.08 21.49
C GLU A 117 -29.25 0.75 19.99
N LEU A 118 -28.67 1.63 19.17
CA LEU A 118 -28.55 1.43 17.73
C LEU A 118 -27.13 0.98 17.40
N ARG A 119 -27.00 -0.22 16.84
CA ARG A 119 -25.72 -0.80 16.42
C ARG A 119 -25.60 -0.71 14.91
N LEU A 120 -24.51 -0.12 14.45
CA LEU A 120 -24.15 -0.07 13.04
C LEU A 120 -23.33 -1.31 12.70
N LEU A 121 -23.73 -1.99 11.64
CA LEU A 121 -23.09 -3.22 11.21
C LEU A 121 -22.30 -3.01 9.92
N GLU A 122 -21.12 -3.57 9.91
CA GLU A 122 -20.30 -3.71 8.72
C GLU A 122 -20.05 -5.19 8.47
N ASN A 123 -20.02 -5.58 7.20
CA ASN A 123 -19.73 -6.97 6.82
C ASN A 123 -18.47 -7.09 5.98
N ARG A 124 -17.90 -8.30 5.98
CA ARG A 124 -17.02 -8.79 4.92
C ARG A 124 -17.75 -9.88 4.15
N ILE A 125 -17.45 -10.00 2.87
CA ILE A 125 -18.02 -11.02 1.99
C ILE A 125 -16.91 -12.01 1.64
N SER A 126 -17.17 -13.29 1.86
CA SER A 126 -16.37 -14.42 1.38
C SER A 126 -17.26 -15.33 0.52
N PHE A 127 -16.68 -16.37 -0.05
CA PHE A 127 -17.37 -17.37 -0.85
C PHE A 127 -17.25 -18.74 -0.19
N ASP A 128 -18.35 -19.48 -0.10
CA ASP A 128 -18.32 -20.86 0.38
C ASP A 128 -17.85 -21.85 -0.71
N ARG A 129 -17.96 -23.15 -0.42
CA ARG A 129 -17.51 -24.21 -1.33
C ARG A 129 -18.34 -24.31 -2.62
N ASP A 130 -19.56 -23.79 -2.61
CA ASP A 130 -20.47 -23.75 -3.76
C ASP A 130 -20.44 -22.37 -4.44
N ASN A 131 -19.41 -21.57 -4.12
CA ASN A 131 -19.19 -20.21 -4.60
C ASN A 131 -20.35 -19.25 -4.28
N GLN A 132 -21.08 -19.51 -3.20
CA GLN A 132 -22.13 -18.62 -2.71
C GLN A 132 -21.54 -17.58 -1.76
N GLN A 133 -22.06 -16.34 -1.83
CA GLN A 133 -21.61 -15.25 -0.97
C GLN A 133 -22.00 -15.50 0.49
N VAL A 134 -21.03 -15.38 1.39
CA VAL A 134 -21.20 -15.47 2.84
C VAL A 134 -20.81 -14.14 3.46
N SER A 135 -21.75 -13.50 4.16
CA SER A 135 -21.50 -12.27 4.90
C SER A 135 -21.13 -12.56 6.35
N THR A 136 -20.06 -11.92 6.80
CA THR A 136 -19.57 -11.99 8.17
C THR A 136 -19.61 -10.60 8.78
N TYR A 137 -20.29 -10.41 9.91
CA TYR A 137 -20.61 -9.10 10.47
C TYR A 137 -19.74 -8.71 11.67
N ARG A 138 -19.44 -7.42 11.77
CA ARG A 138 -18.84 -6.74 12.93
C ARG A 138 -19.66 -5.51 13.31
N ILE A 139 -19.63 -5.14 14.58
CA ILE A 139 -20.18 -3.87 15.04
C ILE A 139 -19.17 -2.78 14.64
N ALA A 140 -19.59 -1.88 13.77
CA ALA A 140 -18.79 -0.73 13.36
C ALA A 140 -18.90 0.41 14.38
N TYR A 141 -20.10 0.65 14.93
CA TYR A 141 -20.33 1.70 15.92
C TYR A 141 -21.60 1.44 16.73
N ILE A 142 -21.70 2.05 17.91
CA ILE A 142 -22.87 1.96 18.79
C ILE A 142 -23.33 3.36 19.18
N ILE A 143 -24.61 3.65 18.96
CA ILE A 143 -25.27 4.89 19.38
C ILE A 143 -26.23 4.55 20.52
N LYS A 144 -26.06 5.23 21.65
CA LYS A 144 -26.96 5.12 22.80
C LYS A 144 -28.19 5.98 22.56
N GLY A 145 -29.37 5.35 22.52
CA GLY A 145 -30.67 6.01 22.53
C GLY A 145 -31.15 6.32 23.94
N GLN A 146 -32.42 6.72 24.02
CA GLN A 146 -33.11 7.02 25.28
C GLN A 146 -33.45 5.74 26.05
N ASP A 147 -33.45 5.88 27.37
CA ASP A 147 -33.87 4.84 28.30
C ASP A 147 -35.41 4.85 28.48
N ASN A 148 -36.01 3.68 28.73
CA ASN A 148 -37.42 3.50 29.07
C ASN A 148 -38.40 4.01 27.99
N VAL A 149 -38.13 3.71 26.72
CA VAL A 149 -38.93 4.22 25.59
C VAL A 149 -40.31 3.56 25.56
N LYS A 150 -41.36 4.39 25.66
CA LYS A 150 -42.78 3.95 25.66
C LYS A 150 -43.54 4.46 24.45
N GLU A 151 -42.97 5.41 23.73
CA GLU A 151 -43.53 6.00 22.53
C GLU A 151 -43.58 4.96 21.41
N LYS A 152 -44.68 5.00 20.64
CA LYS A 152 -44.84 4.12 19.46
C LYS A 152 -43.85 4.47 18.34
N ALA A 153 -43.34 5.70 18.34
CA ALA A 153 -42.34 6.17 17.41
C ALA A 153 -41.26 6.94 18.20
N TYR A 154 -40.04 6.41 18.18
CA TYR A 154 -38.86 7.06 18.74
C TYR A 154 -37.97 7.57 17.60
N ASP A 155 -37.43 8.79 17.74
CA ASP A 155 -36.55 9.37 16.75
C ASP A 155 -35.18 9.66 17.36
N PHE A 156 -34.14 9.03 16.80
CA PHE A 156 -32.74 9.30 17.14
C PHE A 156 -32.28 10.67 16.63
N GLY A 157 -33.04 11.30 15.73
CA GLY A 157 -32.65 12.53 15.06
C GLY A 157 -31.50 12.29 14.08
N THR A 158 -30.66 13.31 13.87
CA THR A 158 -29.44 13.17 13.06
C THR A 158 -28.25 12.83 13.95
N CYS A 159 -27.66 11.64 13.77
CA CYS A 159 -26.48 11.19 14.49
C CYS A 159 -25.25 11.22 13.58
N THR A 160 -24.14 11.75 14.11
CA THR A 160 -22.82 11.69 13.46
C THR A 160 -22.12 10.38 13.84
N VAL A 161 -21.46 9.75 12.89
CA VAL A 161 -20.81 8.45 13.06
C VAL A 161 -19.34 8.54 12.63
N PRO A 162 -18.38 8.16 13.48
CA PRO A 162 -16.96 8.13 13.15
C PRO A 162 -16.57 6.92 12.26
N TYR A 163 -17.27 6.74 11.14
CA TYR A 163 -17.05 5.61 10.25
C TYR A 163 -15.99 5.91 9.19
N TRP A 164 -14.84 5.23 9.27
CA TRP A 164 -13.71 5.38 8.32
C TRP A 164 -13.33 6.86 8.10
N LEU A 165 -12.99 7.55 9.19
CA LEU A 165 -12.70 8.98 9.18
C LEU A 165 -11.40 9.30 8.43
N TYR A 166 -11.42 10.34 7.60
CA TYR A 166 -10.17 10.90 7.07
C TYR A 166 -9.38 11.61 8.17
N LYS A 167 -8.05 11.42 8.18
CA LYS A 167 -7.13 12.11 9.09
C LYS A 167 -7.04 13.60 8.72
N PRO A 168 -7.56 14.52 9.56
CA PRO A 168 -7.72 15.93 9.18
C PRO A 168 -6.39 16.64 8.97
N ASP A 169 -5.35 16.25 9.71
CA ASP A 169 -4.02 16.89 9.66
C ASP A 169 -3.07 16.21 8.66
N SER A 170 -3.56 15.23 7.90
CA SER A 170 -2.75 14.55 6.89
C SER A 170 -2.68 15.38 5.60
N HIS A 171 -1.51 15.43 4.98
CA HIS A 171 -1.36 15.99 3.62
C HIS A 171 -2.04 15.13 2.54
N PHE A 172 -2.37 13.88 2.89
CA PHE A 172 -2.90 12.86 1.98
C PHE A 172 -4.19 12.29 2.56
N ALA A 173 -5.06 11.77 1.71
CA ALA A 173 -6.25 11.01 2.10
C ALA A 173 -5.85 9.71 2.83
N ARG A 174 -5.72 9.79 4.15
CA ARG A 174 -5.31 8.68 5.04
C ARG A 174 -6.32 8.47 6.15
N LEU A 175 -6.38 7.25 6.69
CA LEU A 175 -7.34 6.90 7.72
C LEU A 175 -6.93 7.53 9.07
N PHE A 176 -7.90 8.05 9.81
CA PHE A 176 -7.72 8.44 11.20
C PHE A 176 -7.93 7.23 12.11
N PHE A 177 -6.85 6.73 12.71
CA PHE A 177 -6.92 5.72 13.77
C PHE A 177 -7.15 6.42 15.11
N SER A 178 -8.36 6.31 15.67
CA SER A 178 -8.62 6.77 17.04
C SER A 178 -8.10 5.71 18.02
N GLU A 179 -7.38 6.14 19.06
CA GLU A 179 -6.86 5.22 20.10
C GLU A 179 -7.97 4.45 20.83
N LEU A 180 -9.20 4.96 20.79
CA LEU A 180 -10.37 4.39 21.46
C LEU A 180 -11.09 3.31 20.64
N GLU A 181 -11.08 3.41 19.30
CA GLU A 181 -11.88 2.52 18.43
C GLU A 181 -11.04 1.44 17.74
N GLY A 182 -9.71 1.60 17.70
CA GLY A 182 -8.81 0.65 17.06
C GLY A 182 -8.90 0.69 15.53
N THR A 183 -8.44 -0.37 14.86
CA THR A 183 -8.57 -0.44 13.41
C THR A 183 -10.00 -0.82 13.02
N PRO A 184 -10.62 -0.11 12.05
CA PRO A 184 -11.89 -0.56 11.51
C PRO A 184 -11.69 -1.82 10.69
N ASP A 185 -10.49 -2.18 10.21
CA ASP A 185 -10.30 -3.27 9.25
C ASP A 185 -9.09 -4.17 9.54
N ASP A 186 -9.14 -4.89 10.66
CA ASP A 186 -8.01 -5.69 11.15
C ASP A 186 -7.55 -6.78 10.16
N TYR A 187 -6.28 -7.17 10.28
CA TYR A 187 -5.70 -8.25 9.49
C TYR A 187 -6.43 -9.57 9.74
N SER A 188 -6.46 -10.42 8.71
CA SER A 188 -6.81 -11.82 8.88
C SER A 188 -5.88 -12.48 9.90
N VAL A 189 -6.41 -13.37 10.74
CA VAL A 189 -5.61 -14.04 11.77
C VAL A 189 -4.41 -14.77 11.18
N GLY A 190 -4.56 -15.40 10.01
CA GLY A 190 -3.46 -16.06 9.32
C GLY A 190 -2.33 -15.10 8.95
N ARG A 191 -2.65 -13.89 8.48
CA ARG A 191 -1.66 -12.82 8.22
C ARG A 191 -0.95 -12.40 9.50
N THR A 192 -1.66 -12.24 10.61
CA THR A 192 -1.08 -11.90 11.91
C THR A 192 -0.11 -12.97 12.39
N LEU A 193 -0.48 -14.25 12.27
CA LEU A 193 0.35 -15.38 12.66
C LEU A 193 1.63 -15.50 11.81
N GLN A 194 1.54 -15.29 10.49
CA GLN A 194 2.71 -15.22 9.61
C GLN A 194 3.65 -14.07 9.98
N GLY A 195 3.08 -12.91 10.37
CA GLY A 195 3.84 -11.78 10.89
C GLY A 195 4.63 -12.13 12.16
N TYR A 196 4.01 -12.86 13.10
CA TYR A 196 4.70 -13.30 14.31
C TYR A 196 5.83 -14.28 14.01
N ASP A 197 5.62 -15.23 13.11
CA ASP A 197 6.63 -16.23 12.74
C ASP A 197 7.86 -15.56 12.09
N ALA A 198 7.65 -14.70 11.08
CA ALA A 198 8.73 -13.97 10.42
C ALA A 198 9.52 -13.10 11.40
N ALA A 199 8.83 -12.32 12.25
CA ALA A 199 9.48 -11.47 13.23
C ALA A 199 10.18 -12.28 14.33
N SER A 200 9.65 -13.43 14.74
CA SER A 200 10.27 -14.32 15.73
C SER A 200 11.63 -14.85 15.28
N GLY A 201 11.83 -15.06 13.97
CA GLY A 201 13.11 -15.44 13.39
C GLY A 201 14.12 -14.29 13.27
N LEU A 202 13.64 -13.09 12.90
CA LEU A 202 14.52 -11.98 12.48
C LEU A 202 14.79 -10.92 13.55
N VAL A 203 13.84 -10.65 14.46
CA VAL A 203 14.00 -9.66 15.54
C VAL A 203 15.19 -9.99 16.45
N PRO A 204 15.43 -11.24 16.87
CA PRO A 204 16.58 -11.56 17.71
C PRO A 204 17.93 -11.29 17.05
N ILE A 205 18.04 -11.42 15.72
CA ILE A 205 19.27 -11.13 14.98
C ILE A 205 19.56 -9.63 15.04
N LYS A 206 18.57 -8.79 14.69
CA LYS A 206 18.71 -7.33 14.79
C LYS A 206 19.06 -6.90 16.21
N ALA A 207 18.32 -7.40 17.20
CA ALA A 207 18.53 -7.07 18.61
C ALA A 207 19.96 -7.39 19.07
N LYS A 208 20.50 -8.56 18.67
CA LYS A 208 21.88 -8.93 18.95
C LYS A 208 22.86 -7.89 18.41
N HIS A 209 22.72 -7.50 17.14
CA HIS A 209 23.61 -6.50 16.53
C HIS A 209 23.51 -5.14 17.22
N VAL A 210 22.29 -4.69 17.53
CA VAL A 210 22.06 -3.41 18.21
C VAL A 210 22.67 -3.42 19.61
N ILE A 211 22.49 -4.50 20.38
CA ILE A 211 23.08 -4.66 21.71
C ILE A 211 24.61 -4.72 21.62
N THR A 212 25.16 -5.52 20.71
CA THR A 212 26.61 -5.60 20.48
C THR A 212 27.20 -4.23 20.15
N ASN A 213 26.58 -3.47 19.24
CA ASN A 213 27.03 -2.13 18.88
C ASN A 213 26.93 -1.14 20.04
N THR A 214 25.89 -1.25 20.86
CA THR A 214 25.71 -0.40 22.03
C THR A 214 26.79 -0.64 23.09
N LEU A 215 27.32 -1.87 23.18
CA LEU A 215 28.42 -2.23 24.09
C LEU A 215 29.81 -1.97 23.48
N HIS A 216 29.93 -2.13 22.16
CA HIS A 216 31.15 -2.02 21.37
C HIS A 216 30.85 -1.30 20.05
N PRO A 217 31.05 0.03 19.96
CA PRO A 217 30.62 0.84 18.82
C PRO A 217 31.15 0.41 17.44
N ASP A 218 32.27 -0.31 17.40
CA ASP A 218 32.90 -0.80 16.16
C ASP A 218 32.49 -2.25 15.82
N GLN A 219 31.55 -2.84 16.55
CA GLN A 219 31.05 -4.20 16.36
C GLN A 219 29.51 -4.23 16.23
N PRO A 220 28.94 -5.28 15.61
CA PRO A 220 29.60 -6.27 14.76
C PRO A 220 30.13 -5.65 13.45
N THR A 221 31.07 -6.33 12.79
CA THR A 221 31.55 -5.95 11.46
C THR A 221 30.47 -6.18 10.39
N LEU A 222 30.54 -5.46 9.26
CA LEU A 222 29.57 -5.65 8.16
C LEU A 222 29.48 -7.11 7.65
N PRO A 223 30.59 -7.85 7.49
CA PRO A 223 30.52 -9.28 7.14
C PRO A 223 29.80 -10.13 8.19
N GLU A 224 29.98 -9.85 9.49
CA GLU A 224 29.28 -10.56 10.56
C GLU A 224 27.77 -10.26 10.54
N ILE A 225 27.38 -9.01 10.27
CA ILE A 225 25.97 -8.64 10.07
C ILE A 225 25.40 -9.42 8.89
N GLN A 226 26.07 -9.38 7.73
CA GLN A 226 25.60 -10.03 6.51
C GLN A 226 25.44 -11.54 6.70
N ALA A 227 26.40 -12.19 7.38
CA ALA A 227 26.39 -13.63 7.64
C ALA A 227 25.31 -14.08 8.64
N ALA A 228 24.80 -13.17 9.47
CA ALA A 228 23.78 -13.47 10.46
C ALA A 228 22.36 -13.53 9.86
N TYR A 229 22.13 -12.97 8.67
CA TYR A 229 20.86 -13.01 7.97
C TYR A 229 20.86 -14.04 6.82
N PRO A 230 19.67 -14.51 6.36
CA PRO A 230 19.57 -15.41 5.22
C PRO A 230 20.19 -14.82 3.94
N PRO A 231 20.85 -15.63 3.09
CA PRO A 231 21.39 -15.13 1.83
C PRO A 231 20.27 -14.73 0.85
N ASN A 232 20.39 -13.55 0.26
CA ASN A 232 19.48 -13.04 -0.75
C ASN A 232 19.86 -13.51 -2.18
N LEU A 233 19.17 -13.01 -3.21
CA LEU A 233 19.40 -13.39 -4.60
C LEU A 233 20.83 -13.10 -5.07
N THR A 234 21.36 -11.90 -4.85
CA THR A 234 22.69 -11.51 -5.35
C THR A 234 23.80 -12.36 -4.73
N ILE A 235 23.74 -12.61 -3.42
CA ILE A 235 24.67 -13.53 -2.74
C ILE A 235 24.59 -14.94 -3.36
N LYS A 236 23.38 -15.48 -3.57
CA LYS A 236 23.18 -16.81 -4.16
C LYS A 236 23.69 -16.89 -5.61
N LEU A 237 23.55 -15.82 -6.37
CA LEU A 237 24.05 -15.74 -7.74
C LEU A 237 25.58 -15.73 -7.76
N ASP A 238 26.21 -14.92 -6.91
CA ASP A 238 27.67 -14.79 -6.88
C ASP A 238 28.37 -16.00 -6.25
N GLN A 239 27.69 -16.74 -5.37
CA GLN A 239 28.15 -18.07 -4.93
C GLN A 239 28.24 -19.07 -6.10
N LYS A 240 27.39 -18.93 -7.12
CA LYS A 240 27.38 -19.81 -8.31
C LYS A 240 28.28 -19.30 -9.43
N ASN A 241 28.29 -17.98 -9.66
CA ASN A 241 29.06 -17.32 -10.69
C ASN A 241 29.69 -16.04 -10.09
N PRO A 242 30.90 -16.12 -9.52
CA PRO A 242 31.52 -15.00 -8.80
C PRO A 242 31.53 -13.69 -9.59
N GLY A 243 30.98 -12.63 -9.00
CA GLY A 243 30.92 -11.29 -9.58
C GLY A 243 29.82 -11.08 -10.63
N TYR A 244 28.95 -12.06 -10.87
CA TYR A 244 27.87 -11.92 -11.84
C TYR A 244 26.91 -10.77 -11.50
N SER A 245 26.56 -10.60 -10.24
CA SER A 245 25.68 -9.52 -9.80
C SER A 245 26.30 -8.12 -10.01
N ARG A 246 27.63 -8.04 -10.20
CA ARG A 246 28.36 -6.80 -10.51
C ARG A 246 28.55 -6.57 -12.01
N SER A 247 28.16 -7.52 -12.86
CA SER A 247 28.27 -7.43 -14.32
C SER A 247 27.37 -6.33 -14.93
N ASP A 248 27.68 -5.94 -16.17
CA ASP A 248 26.86 -4.98 -16.92
C ASP A 248 25.52 -5.61 -17.35
N GLU A 249 25.53 -6.90 -17.66
CA GLU A 249 24.34 -7.67 -18.01
C GLU A 249 23.34 -7.72 -16.86
N TYR A 250 23.82 -7.99 -15.65
CA TYR A 250 22.96 -7.99 -14.47
C TYR A 250 22.48 -6.57 -14.12
N PHE A 251 23.35 -5.56 -14.23
CA PHE A 251 22.98 -4.16 -14.04
C PHE A 251 21.80 -3.75 -14.94
N VAL A 252 21.88 -4.02 -16.26
CA VAL A 252 20.77 -3.75 -17.20
C VAL A 252 19.52 -4.53 -16.82
N SER A 253 19.67 -5.80 -16.45
CA SER A 253 18.53 -6.63 -16.03
C SER A 253 17.78 -6.02 -14.83
N ARG A 254 18.51 -5.52 -13.82
CA ARG A 254 17.91 -4.88 -12.65
C ARG A 254 17.35 -3.49 -12.94
N VAL A 255 17.94 -2.72 -13.86
CA VAL A 255 17.36 -1.45 -14.33
C VAL A 255 16.00 -1.68 -15.02
N LEU A 256 15.86 -2.74 -15.82
CA LEU A 256 14.61 -3.05 -16.52
C LEU A 256 13.57 -3.73 -15.63
N ASN A 257 14.01 -4.65 -14.76
CA ASN A 257 13.12 -5.63 -14.13
C ASN A 257 13.35 -5.78 -12.62
N GLY A 258 14.20 -4.96 -12.01
CA GLY A 258 14.48 -5.04 -10.58
C GLY A 258 13.33 -4.51 -9.73
N MET A 259 13.65 -4.19 -8.47
CA MET A 259 12.68 -3.58 -7.56
C MET A 259 12.16 -2.23 -8.10
N ASN A 260 13.05 -1.43 -8.70
CA ASN A 260 12.70 -0.21 -9.43
C ASN A 260 12.81 -0.47 -10.94
N PRO A 261 11.75 -1.01 -11.58
CA PRO A 261 11.74 -1.14 -13.03
C PRO A 261 11.71 0.27 -13.63
N CYS A 262 12.85 0.76 -14.10
CA CYS A 262 13.01 2.15 -14.52
C CYS A 262 12.20 2.45 -15.79
N LEU A 263 11.34 3.47 -15.75
CA LEU A 263 10.75 4.01 -16.97
C LEU A 263 11.84 4.85 -17.65
N MET A 264 12.31 4.43 -18.81
CA MET A 264 13.45 5.09 -19.45
C MET A 264 13.01 6.32 -20.26
N LYS A 265 13.99 7.16 -20.60
CA LYS A 265 13.86 8.11 -21.69
C LYS A 265 14.56 7.58 -22.94
N ARG A 266 14.01 7.83 -24.12
CA ARG A 266 14.57 7.51 -25.43
C ARG A 266 15.02 8.78 -26.12
N ASN A 267 16.17 8.74 -26.79
CA ASN A 267 16.66 9.88 -27.54
C ASN A 267 15.75 10.15 -28.77
N LYS A 268 15.43 11.43 -29.00
CA LYS A 268 14.55 11.90 -30.08
C LYS A 268 15.18 11.77 -31.47
N HIS A 269 16.50 11.75 -31.54
CA HIS A 269 17.26 11.71 -32.80
C HIS A 269 17.87 10.34 -33.10
N ASN A 270 18.17 9.54 -32.07
CA ASN A 270 18.66 8.17 -32.21
C ASN A 270 17.81 7.20 -31.37
N PRO A 271 16.90 6.44 -32.00
CA PRO A 271 15.98 5.57 -31.29
C PRO A 271 16.66 4.37 -30.59
N ASN A 272 17.96 4.15 -30.78
CA ASN A 272 18.68 3.11 -30.06
C ASN A 272 19.30 3.60 -28.75
N LEU A 273 19.29 4.92 -28.48
CA LEU A 273 19.84 5.48 -27.25
C LEU A 273 18.75 5.67 -26.21
N PHE A 274 19.02 5.20 -25.00
CA PHE A 274 18.15 5.30 -23.85
C PHE A 274 18.91 5.83 -22.66
N LYS A 275 18.19 6.43 -21.71
CA LYS A 275 18.75 6.79 -20.41
C LYS A 275 17.71 6.72 -19.30
N THR A 276 18.19 6.71 -18.07
CA THR A 276 17.37 6.94 -16.87
C THR A 276 18.20 7.74 -15.87
N ALA A 277 17.55 8.56 -15.06
CA ALA A 277 18.22 9.49 -14.17
C ALA A 277 17.49 9.65 -12.84
N PHE A 278 18.27 9.96 -11.80
CA PHE A 278 17.81 10.36 -10.48
C PHE A 278 18.49 11.68 -10.13
N ASN A 279 17.69 12.70 -9.85
CA ASN A 279 18.13 14.06 -9.53
C ASN A 279 17.43 14.50 -8.25
N TRP A 280 18.22 15.04 -7.33
CA TRP A 280 17.80 15.38 -5.98
C TRP A 280 18.05 16.85 -5.65
N ASP A 281 18.15 17.72 -6.66
CA ASP A 281 18.43 19.15 -6.47
C ASP A 281 17.32 19.85 -5.67
N ASN A 282 16.08 19.39 -5.81
CA ASN A 282 14.92 19.96 -5.12
C ASN A 282 14.84 19.60 -3.64
N TYR A 283 15.69 18.70 -3.15
CA TYR A 283 15.55 18.11 -1.82
C TYR A 283 16.72 18.48 -0.92
N GLU A 284 16.41 18.62 0.36
CA GLU A 284 17.40 18.84 1.40
C GLU A 284 18.04 17.51 1.83
N LYS A 285 19.37 17.48 1.78
CA LYS A 285 20.23 16.37 2.18
C LYS A 285 20.36 16.34 3.71
N ASP A 286 20.45 15.15 4.29
CA ASP A 286 20.86 14.99 5.68
C ASP A 286 22.35 15.33 5.92
N ASP A 287 22.83 15.15 7.15
CA ASP A 287 24.22 15.37 7.56
C ASP A 287 25.11 14.13 7.54
N ASP A 288 24.54 12.94 7.34
CA ASP A 288 25.26 11.66 7.42
C ASP A 288 25.64 11.08 6.05
N HIS A 289 24.83 11.31 5.02
CA HIS A 289 24.94 10.64 3.72
C HIS A 289 25.35 11.59 2.60
N ASP A 290 25.90 11.00 1.53
CA ASP A 290 26.11 11.70 0.27
C ASP A 290 24.82 11.74 -0.57
N LEU A 291 24.63 12.82 -1.32
CA LEU A 291 23.54 12.95 -2.28
C LEU A 291 24.11 13.09 -3.70
N ASN A 292 23.72 12.17 -4.57
CA ASN A 292 24.30 12.00 -5.90
C ASN A 292 23.22 12.11 -6.96
N ASN A 293 23.30 13.12 -7.83
CA ASN A 293 22.56 13.08 -9.08
C ASN A 293 23.25 12.07 -10.00
N VAL A 294 22.49 11.11 -10.53
CA VAL A 294 23.03 10.05 -11.38
C VAL A 294 22.23 9.92 -12.66
N GLU A 295 22.92 9.65 -13.75
CA GLU A 295 22.30 9.39 -15.06
C GLU A 295 23.02 8.23 -15.74
N ALA A 296 22.28 7.16 -16.04
CA ALA A 296 22.79 6.00 -16.75
C ALA A 296 22.30 6.01 -18.20
N PHE A 297 23.23 5.80 -19.12
CA PHE A 297 23.01 5.78 -20.58
C PHE A 297 23.17 4.37 -21.11
N PHE A 298 22.34 4.02 -22.10
CA PHE A 298 22.27 2.71 -22.69
C PHE A 298 22.11 2.79 -24.20
N GLU A 299 22.59 1.77 -24.89
CA GLU A 299 22.38 1.59 -26.32
C GLU A 299 21.74 0.23 -26.59
N LEU A 300 20.69 0.22 -27.41
CA LEU A 300 20.03 -0.99 -27.88
C LEU A 300 20.82 -1.57 -29.06
N LYS A 301 21.57 -2.64 -28.79
CA LYS A 301 22.37 -3.37 -29.80
C LYS A 301 21.91 -4.82 -29.90
N GLY A 302 21.59 -5.27 -31.11
CA GLY A 302 21.19 -6.66 -31.35
C GLY A 302 20.01 -7.12 -30.48
N GLY A 303 19.06 -6.21 -30.20
CA GLY A 303 17.90 -6.49 -29.35
C GLY A 303 18.18 -6.54 -27.84
N LYS A 304 19.36 -6.12 -27.38
CA LYS A 304 19.73 -6.04 -25.96
C LYS A 304 20.19 -4.63 -25.61
N LEU A 305 19.82 -4.15 -24.42
CA LEU A 305 20.39 -2.91 -23.89
C LEU A 305 21.78 -3.20 -23.32
N VAL A 306 22.71 -2.30 -23.61
CA VAL A 306 24.08 -2.33 -23.08
C VAL A 306 24.35 -0.98 -22.43
N PRO A 307 24.89 -0.92 -21.20
CA PRO A 307 25.19 0.35 -20.57
C PRO A 307 26.42 0.98 -21.25
N THR A 308 26.33 2.26 -21.58
CA THR A 308 27.41 2.98 -22.30
C THR A 308 28.14 3.96 -21.40
N ALA A 309 27.43 4.57 -20.44
CA ALA A 309 28.00 5.51 -19.50
C ALA A 309 27.12 5.69 -18.27
N ILE A 310 27.71 6.17 -17.17
CA ILE A 310 27.03 6.68 -15.98
C ILE A 310 27.68 8.02 -15.61
N THR A 311 26.90 9.09 -15.59
CA THR A 311 27.32 10.39 -15.08
C THR A 311 26.91 10.50 -13.62
N VAL A 312 27.85 10.88 -12.75
CA VAL A 312 27.62 11.15 -11.33
C VAL A 312 27.95 12.60 -11.03
N GLN A 313 27.02 13.33 -10.43
CA GLN A 313 27.22 14.68 -9.94
C GLN A 313 26.80 14.77 -8.47
N SER A 314 27.78 14.83 -7.58
CA SER A 314 27.55 14.79 -6.14
C SER A 314 27.45 16.19 -5.52
N ARG A 315 26.70 16.31 -4.43
CA ARG A 315 26.78 17.47 -3.55
C ARG A 315 28.11 17.50 -2.78
N TYR A 316 28.50 18.68 -2.31
CA TYR A 316 29.53 18.76 -1.27
C TYR A 316 28.95 18.31 0.09
N PRO A 317 29.80 17.84 1.03
CA PRO A 317 29.33 17.42 2.35
C PRO A 317 28.51 18.49 3.08
N ASP A 318 28.88 19.76 2.93
CA ASP A 318 28.25 20.94 3.54
C ASP A 318 27.05 21.50 2.74
N SER A 319 26.68 20.88 1.62
CA SER A 319 25.64 21.34 0.71
C SER A 319 24.30 20.67 1.00
N TYR A 320 23.69 21.06 2.15
CA TYR A 320 22.45 20.49 2.65
C TYR A 320 21.21 20.96 1.88
N LEU A 321 21.03 22.27 1.76
CA LEU A 321 19.80 22.89 1.24
C LEU A 321 19.52 22.56 -0.23
N PRO A 322 18.27 22.54 -0.69
CA PRO A 322 17.93 22.40 -2.11
C PRO A 322 18.72 23.38 -3.00
N HIS A 323 19.12 22.93 -4.19
CA HIS A 323 19.90 23.70 -5.18
C HIS A 323 21.24 24.25 -4.67
N SER A 324 21.78 23.67 -3.58
CA SER A 324 23.11 23.99 -3.09
C SER A 324 24.20 23.49 -4.06
N ARG A 325 25.46 23.85 -3.75
CA ARG A 325 26.59 23.64 -4.64
C ARG A 325 26.79 22.15 -4.96
N LEU A 326 26.94 21.87 -6.26
CA LEU A 326 27.32 20.57 -6.80
C LEU A 326 28.79 20.56 -7.17
N LYS A 327 29.44 19.39 -7.05
CA LYS A 327 30.74 19.12 -7.68
C LYS A 327 30.57 19.07 -9.21
N ASP A 328 31.67 19.13 -9.94
CA ASP A 328 31.64 18.92 -11.39
C ASP A 328 31.14 17.49 -11.70
N PRO A 329 30.27 17.33 -12.72
CA PRO A 329 29.79 16.02 -13.12
C PRO A 329 30.94 15.19 -13.69
N VAL A 330 31.01 13.91 -13.33
CA VAL A 330 32.01 12.96 -13.86
C VAL A 330 31.30 11.82 -14.56
N THR A 331 31.66 11.57 -15.82
CA THR A 331 31.13 10.47 -16.62
C THR A 331 32.09 9.29 -16.61
N TYR A 332 31.56 8.13 -16.24
CA TYR A 332 32.26 6.85 -16.25
C TYR A 332 31.68 5.97 -17.35
N THR A 333 32.55 5.21 -18.00
CA THR A 333 32.24 4.26 -19.05
C THR A 333 32.68 2.86 -18.62
N PRO A 334 32.24 1.78 -19.30
CA PRO A 334 32.72 0.43 -19.02
C PRO A 334 34.25 0.25 -19.08
N LYS A 335 35.00 1.23 -19.62
CA LYS A 335 36.46 1.21 -19.69
C LYS A 335 37.14 1.75 -18.43
N ASP A 336 36.40 2.35 -17.50
CA ASP A 336 36.94 2.97 -16.29
C ASP A 336 37.09 1.98 -15.11
N GLU A 337 37.10 0.67 -15.41
CA GLU A 337 37.41 -0.44 -14.50
C GLU A 337 36.69 -0.34 -13.13
N GLU A 338 37.43 -0.19 -12.03
CA GLU A 338 36.88 -0.15 -10.69
C GLU A 338 35.94 1.06 -10.47
N LYS A 339 36.24 2.21 -11.09
CA LYS A 339 35.36 3.38 -11.01
C LYS A 339 34.02 3.14 -11.72
N TRP A 340 34.00 2.31 -12.76
CA TRP A 340 32.76 1.89 -13.41
C TRP A 340 31.89 1.04 -12.48
N LEU A 341 32.49 0.12 -11.71
CA LEU A 341 31.77 -0.68 -10.72
C LEU A 341 31.19 0.20 -9.61
N GLN A 342 31.96 1.18 -9.14
CA GLN A 342 31.53 2.16 -8.13
C GLN A 342 30.40 3.05 -8.66
N ALA A 343 30.50 3.56 -9.89
CA ALA A 343 29.43 4.33 -10.53
C ALA A 343 28.12 3.53 -10.65
N LYS A 344 28.21 2.23 -11.01
CA LYS A 344 27.04 1.33 -10.99
C LYS A 344 26.48 1.15 -9.58
N ARG A 345 27.32 1.03 -8.54
CA ARG A 345 26.85 0.96 -7.14
C ARG A 345 26.12 2.22 -6.72
N ILE A 346 26.68 3.40 -7.01
CA ILE A 346 26.03 4.69 -6.73
C ILE A 346 24.70 4.78 -7.49
N PHE A 347 24.64 4.34 -8.75
CA PHE A 347 23.37 4.29 -9.47
C PHE A 347 22.35 3.36 -8.77
N ARG A 348 22.77 2.16 -8.36
CA ARG A 348 21.90 1.20 -7.65
C ARG A 348 21.35 1.75 -6.34
N THR A 349 22.15 2.47 -5.55
CA THR A 349 21.68 3.03 -4.28
C THR A 349 20.62 4.11 -4.48
N ASN A 350 20.83 5.00 -5.47
CA ASN A 350 19.84 5.99 -5.87
C ASN A 350 18.55 5.34 -6.41
N SER A 351 18.71 4.32 -7.25
CA SER A 351 17.58 3.55 -7.78
C SER A 351 16.80 2.84 -6.69
N PHE A 352 17.46 2.30 -5.67
CA PHE A 352 16.82 1.58 -4.56
C PHE A 352 16.13 2.51 -3.58
N PHE A 353 16.72 3.67 -3.27
CA PHE A 353 16.03 4.71 -2.51
C PHE A 353 14.78 5.22 -3.22
N ALA A 354 14.87 5.48 -4.53
CA ALA A 354 13.71 5.80 -5.35
C ALA A 354 12.67 4.65 -5.40
N ALA A 355 13.13 3.39 -5.37
CA ALA A 355 12.25 2.22 -5.31
C ALA A 355 11.39 2.22 -4.05
N GLU A 356 12.02 2.30 -2.88
CA GLU A 356 11.31 2.26 -1.59
C GLU A 356 10.37 3.42 -1.41
N MET A 357 10.79 4.61 -1.84
CA MET A 357 10.04 5.82 -1.57
C MET A 357 8.97 6.07 -2.64
N ILE A 358 9.30 6.03 -3.92
CA ILE A 358 8.36 6.36 -5.02
C ILE A 358 7.58 5.14 -5.45
N GLU A 359 8.28 4.10 -5.89
CA GLU A 359 7.65 2.95 -6.54
C GLU A 359 6.89 2.06 -5.53
N HIS A 360 7.39 1.99 -4.30
CA HIS A 360 6.81 1.19 -3.22
C HIS A 360 5.87 2.01 -2.34
N TYR A 361 6.41 2.87 -1.47
CA TYR A 361 5.59 3.56 -0.46
C TYR A 361 4.58 4.53 -1.08
N ILE A 362 4.98 5.44 -1.97
CA ILE A 362 4.05 6.42 -2.50
C ILE A 362 3.06 5.74 -3.46
N LYS A 363 3.55 5.07 -4.51
CA LYS A 363 2.71 4.56 -5.60
C LYS A 363 1.87 3.34 -5.22
N ALA A 364 2.36 2.46 -4.35
CA ALA A 364 1.58 1.31 -3.89
C ALA A 364 0.79 1.63 -2.61
N HIS A 365 1.41 2.15 -1.57
CA HIS A 365 0.76 2.32 -0.27
C HIS A 365 -0.08 3.60 -0.18
N LEU A 366 0.57 4.76 -0.27
CA LEU A 366 -0.07 6.07 -0.03
C LEU A 366 -1.16 6.35 -1.06
N GLN A 367 -0.88 5.99 -2.31
CA GLN A 367 -1.84 6.17 -3.38
C GLN A 367 -3.08 5.32 -3.21
N MET A 368 -2.93 4.04 -2.85
CA MET A 368 -4.05 3.12 -2.73
C MET A 368 -4.86 3.32 -1.44
N GLU A 369 -4.29 3.97 -0.41
CA GLU A 369 -5.01 4.27 0.83
C GLU A 369 -6.23 5.17 0.59
N GLN A 370 -6.12 6.18 -0.28
CA GLN A 370 -7.25 7.06 -0.58
C GLN A 370 -8.44 6.30 -1.17
N TYR A 371 -8.15 5.32 -2.04
CA TYR A 371 -9.16 4.48 -2.67
C TYR A 371 -9.70 3.44 -1.68
N THR A 372 -8.84 2.94 -0.78
CA THR A 372 -9.26 2.04 0.30
C THR A 372 -10.33 2.69 1.16
N ILE A 373 -10.06 3.90 1.66
CA ILE A 373 -11.00 4.63 2.52
C ILE A 373 -12.30 4.91 1.77
N ALA A 374 -12.22 5.42 0.53
CA ALA A 374 -13.40 5.74 -0.25
C ALA A 374 -14.24 4.50 -0.61
N VAL A 375 -13.60 3.35 -0.88
CA VAL A 375 -14.29 2.07 -1.14
C VAL A 375 -15.08 1.64 0.10
N PHE A 376 -14.46 1.56 1.27
CA PHE A 376 -15.15 1.13 2.49
C PHE A 376 -16.20 2.13 2.98
N ARG A 377 -16.00 3.43 2.73
CA ARG A 377 -17.01 4.46 3.04
C ARG A 377 -18.26 4.33 2.18
N ASN A 378 -18.13 3.96 0.90
CA ASN A 378 -19.21 4.18 -0.07
C ASN A 378 -19.77 2.93 -0.75
N LEU A 379 -19.03 1.82 -0.82
CA LEU A 379 -19.49 0.59 -1.48
C LEU A 379 -20.03 -0.43 -0.48
N ARG A 380 -21.32 -0.75 -0.59
CA ARG A 380 -22.01 -1.72 0.28
C ARG A 380 -22.86 -2.68 -0.53
N LYS A 381 -23.82 -2.13 -1.30
CA LYS A 381 -24.75 -2.89 -2.14
C LYS A 381 -24.24 -3.07 -3.57
N ASN A 382 -23.46 -2.12 -4.07
CA ASN A 382 -22.98 -2.18 -5.44
C ASN A 382 -22.00 -3.37 -5.61
N PRO A 383 -22.18 -4.24 -6.60
CA PRO A 383 -21.34 -5.43 -6.80
C PRO A 383 -19.86 -5.12 -7.02
N VAL A 384 -19.49 -3.90 -7.44
CA VAL A 384 -18.08 -3.49 -7.56
C VAL A 384 -17.32 -3.64 -6.23
N ARG A 385 -18.02 -3.65 -5.10
CA ARG A 385 -17.45 -4.03 -3.80
C ARG A 385 -16.77 -5.41 -3.83
N LEU A 386 -17.33 -6.38 -4.55
CA LEU A 386 -16.78 -7.73 -4.69
C LEU A 386 -15.48 -7.75 -5.50
N ILE A 387 -15.28 -6.77 -6.39
CA ILE A 387 -14.00 -6.57 -7.05
C ILE A 387 -13.03 -5.94 -6.06
N LEU A 388 -13.38 -4.79 -5.46
CA LEU A 388 -12.39 -3.93 -4.80
C LEU A 388 -12.07 -4.32 -3.36
N SER A 389 -13.07 -4.65 -2.53
CA SER A 389 -12.88 -4.87 -1.09
C SER A 389 -11.83 -5.94 -0.75
N PRO A 390 -11.76 -7.10 -1.44
CA PRO A 390 -10.73 -8.11 -1.16
C PRO A 390 -9.29 -7.59 -1.38
N HIS A 391 -9.13 -6.59 -2.25
CA HIS A 391 -7.84 -6.02 -2.61
C HIS A 391 -7.46 -4.84 -1.69
N VAL A 392 -8.42 -3.99 -1.34
CA VAL A 392 -8.15 -2.81 -0.49
C VAL A 392 -8.15 -3.08 1.02
N LYS A 393 -8.66 -4.23 1.47
CA LYS A 393 -8.69 -4.57 2.90
C LYS A 393 -7.30 -4.56 3.52
N SER A 394 -7.22 -4.27 4.82
CA SER A 394 -6.02 -4.24 5.66
C SER A 394 -4.93 -3.22 5.29
N LEU A 395 -5.01 -2.55 4.13
CA LEU A 395 -3.98 -1.62 3.67
C LEU A 395 -3.73 -0.48 4.66
N VAL A 396 -4.79 0.08 5.24
CA VAL A 396 -4.70 1.14 6.25
C VAL A 396 -3.84 0.73 7.45
N ASN A 397 -3.86 -0.54 7.84
CA ASN A 397 -3.08 -1.03 8.99
C ASN A 397 -1.58 -1.03 8.68
N ILE A 398 -1.19 -1.43 7.47
CA ILE A 398 0.23 -1.50 7.13
C ILE A 398 0.78 -0.09 6.87
N ASN A 399 -0.04 0.84 6.35
CA ASN A 399 0.35 2.24 6.23
C ASN A 399 0.50 2.91 7.60
N GLN A 400 -0.42 2.64 8.54
CA GLN A 400 -0.28 3.10 9.92
C GLN A 400 0.98 2.53 10.57
N ARG A 401 1.33 1.27 10.30
CA ARG A 401 2.59 0.70 10.78
C ARG A 401 3.80 1.35 10.11
N ALA A 402 3.72 1.67 8.82
CA ALA A 402 4.78 2.33 8.07
C ALA A 402 5.11 3.73 8.64
N ASP A 403 4.13 4.44 9.20
CA ASP A 403 4.38 5.71 9.92
C ASP A 403 5.38 5.56 11.06
N GLU A 404 5.45 4.39 11.67
CA GLU A 404 6.34 4.10 12.81
C GLU A 404 7.68 3.51 12.36
N VAL A 405 7.69 2.65 11.33
CA VAL A 405 8.88 1.83 10.99
C VAL A 405 9.55 2.21 9.68
N LEU A 406 8.87 2.90 8.78
CA LEU A 406 9.36 3.21 7.44
C LEU A 406 9.64 4.70 7.26
N VAL A 407 8.68 5.55 7.65
CA VAL A 407 8.73 7.00 7.38
C VAL A 407 8.70 7.87 8.65
N SER A 408 8.81 7.25 9.82
CA SER A 408 8.95 7.97 11.09
C SER A 408 10.19 8.88 11.05
N PRO A 409 10.08 10.19 11.35
CA PRO A 409 11.18 11.15 11.19
C PRO A 409 12.50 10.79 11.89
N THR A 410 12.48 9.92 12.90
CA THR A 410 13.65 9.63 13.74
C THR A 410 14.10 8.17 13.72
N ILE A 411 13.24 7.23 13.28
CA ILE A 411 13.53 5.79 13.32
C ILE A 411 13.07 5.03 12.07
N GLY A 412 12.37 5.70 11.14
CA GLY A 412 11.85 5.07 9.94
C GLY A 412 12.98 4.73 8.97
N LEU A 413 12.96 3.51 8.40
CA LEU A 413 14.02 3.03 7.51
C LEU A 413 14.34 4.02 6.37
N VAL A 414 13.34 4.57 5.68
CA VAL A 414 13.55 5.46 4.53
C VAL A 414 14.14 6.80 4.98
N THR A 415 13.72 7.30 6.13
CA THR A 415 14.16 8.58 6.70
C THR A 415 15.51 8.50 7.42
N THR A 416 15.92 7.34 7.93
CA THR A 416 17.20 7.18 8.65
C THR A 416 18.29 6.56 7.80
N ASN A 417 17.96 5.73 6.82
CA ASN A 417 18.95 5.09 5.94
C ASN A 417 19.01 5.74 4.54
N GLY A 418 18.03 6.59 4.19
CA GLY A 418 18.03 7.38 2.96
C GLY A 418 18.77 8.71 3.14
N PRO A 419 19.18 9.37 2.05
CA PRO A 419 20.10 10.52 2.11
C PRO A 419 19.42 11.87 2.33
N LEU A 420 18.13 11.87 2.71
CA LEU A 420 17.27 13.06 2.74
C LEU A 420 16.65 13.23 4.12
N ILE A 421 16.49 14.48 4.54
CA ILE A 421 15.76 14.78 5.77
C ILE A 421 14.27 14.40 5.65
N PRO A 422 13.56 14.15 6.76
CA PRO A 422 12.14 13.76 6.74
C PRO A 422 11.22 14.74 5.98
N ALA A 423 11.51 16.05 6.04
CA ALA A 423 10.71 17.06 5.33
C ALA A 423 10.78 16.89 3.80
N SER A 424 11.97 16.55 3.27
CA SER A 424 12.19 16.23 1.86
C SER A 424 11.45 14.95 1.44
N VAL A 425 11.42 13.93 2.30
CA VAL A 425 10.64 12.70 2.04
C VAL A 425 9.14 13.04 1.90
N VAL A 426 8.61 13.90 2.77
CA VAL A 426 7.22 14.40 2.67
C VAL A 426 7.01 15.23 1.40
N GLN A 427 8.00 16.03 0.99
CA GLN A 427 7.94 16.80 -0.26
C GLN A 427 7.79 15.89 -1.47
N ILE A 428 8.57 14.80 -1.58
CA ILE A 428 8.46 13.86 -2.71
C ILE A 428 7.10 13.15 -2.72
N CYS A 429 6.58 12.81 -1.53
CA CYS A 429 5.23 12.26 -1.41
C CYS A 429 4.18 13.23 -1.97
N LYS A 430 4.28 14.53 -1.65
CA LYS A 430 3.38 15.57 -2.18
C LYS A 430 3.48 15.72 -3.68
N GLU A 431 4.70 15.86 -4.21
CA GLU A 431 4.96 16.02 -5.64
C GLU A 431 4.44 14.83 -6.46
N SER A 432 4.66 13.61 -5.97
CA SER A 432 4.23 12.39 -6.65
C SER A 432 2.70 12.22 -6.60
N MET A 433 2.11 12.31 -5.41
CA MET A 433 0.66 12.20 -5.23
C MET A 433 -0.12 13.27 -6.00
N ALA A 434 0.47 14.43 -6.23
CA ALA A 434 -0.14 15.52 -7.00
C ALA A 434 -0.33 15.22 -8.49
N THR A 435 0.18 14.08 -8.99
CA THR A 435 0.11 13.70 -10.42
C THR A 435 -0.56 12.35 -10.67
N TYR A 436 -0.69 11.50 -9.64
CA TYR A 436 -1.22 10.14 -9.81
C TYR A 436 -2.73 10.12 -9.99
N ASP A 437 -3.17 9.55 -11.10
CA ASP A 437 -4.57 9.37 -11.48
C ASP A 437 -4.77 8.06 -12.25
N TRP A 438 -6.00 7.55 -12.24
CA TRP A 438 -6.36 6.29 -12.89
C TRP A 438 -6.71 6.45 -14.39
N LYS A 439 -7.16 7.63 -14.83
CA LYS A 439 -7.71 7.83 -16.18
C LYS A 439 -6.60 7.84 -17.24
N GLY A 440 -6.75 6.99 -18.25
CA GLY A 440 -5.79 6.84 -19.35
C GLY A 440 -4.51 6.10 -18.97
N TRP A 441 -4.44 5.52 -17.77
CA TRP A 441 -3.27 4.79 -17.30
C TRP A 441 -3.25 3.36 -17.86
N LYS A 442 -2.08 2.93 -18.36
CA LYS A 442 -1.82 1.54 -18.77
C LYS A 442 -0.35 1.20 -18.49
N PRO A 443 0.03 -0.10 -18.40
CA PRO A 443 1.43 -0.46 -18.28
C PRO A 443 2.27 -0.04 -19.50
N ARG A 444 3.53 0.28 -19.25
CA ARG A 444 4.53 0.59 -20.29
C ARG A 444 4.77 -0.59 -21.24
N GLN A 445 5.14 -0.32 -22.48
CA GLN A 445 5.44 -1.36 -23.46
C GLN A 445 6.88 -1.93 -23.34
N PRO A 446 7.13 -3.20 -23.70
CA PRO A 446 8.48 -3.76 -23.65
C PRO A 446 9.45 -3.06 -24.59
N ILE A 447 10.63 -2.67 -24.09
CA ILE A 447 11.71 -2.06 -24.89
C ILE A 447 12.43 -3.13 -25.72
N CYS A 448 12.65 -4.31 -25.13
CA CYS A 448 13.43 -5.40 -25.71
C CYS A 448 13.00 -6.75 -25.12
N GLU A 449 13.58 -7.83 -25.63
CA GLU A 449 13.19 -9.20 -25.24
C GLU A 449 13.41 -9.48 -23.75
N SER A 450 14.44 -8.90 -23.14
CA SER A 450 14.77 -9.06 -21.72
C SER A 450 13.99 -8.12 -20.79
N HIS A 451 13.08 -7.29 -21.30
CA HIS A 451 12.24 -6.42 -20.47
C HIS A 451 11.01 -7.19 -19.96
N THR A 452 11.25 -8.16 -19.08
CA THR A 452 10.24 -9.09 -18.54
C THR A 452 9.19 -8.37 -17.70
N PHE A 453 9.54 -7.33 -16.95
CA PHE A 453 8.57 -6.53 -16.19
C PHE A 453 7.44 -6.02 -17.07
N ALA A 454 7.76 -5.28 -18.14
CA ALA A 454 6.77 -4.75 -19.07
C ALA A 454 5.93 -5.86 -19.73
N LYS A 455 6.52 -7.01 -20.06
CA LYS A 455 5.78 -8.14 -20.64
C LYS A 455 4.76 -8.71 -19.65
N ILE A 456 5.20 -8.93 -18.41
CA ILE A 456 4.38 -9.50 -17.34
C ILE A 456 3.25 -8.53 -16.95
N THR A 457 3.53 -7.24 -16.84
CA THR A 457 2.51 -6.24 -16.51
C THR A 457 1.47 -6.06 -17.61
N ASN A 458 1.85 -6.10 -18.89
CA ASN A 458 0.89 -6.10 -20.00
C ASN A 458 0.04 -7.37 -20.03
N LEU A 459 0.66 -8.54 -19.79
CA LEU A 459 -0.07 -9.80 -19.73
C LEU A 459 -1.09 -9.81 -18.59
N TYR A 460 -0.71 -9.30 -17.42
CA TYR A 460 -1.60 -9.18 -16.29
C TYR A 460 -2.69 -8.13 -16.50
N TRP A 461 -2.39 -7.03 -17.17
CA TRP A 461 -3.39 -6.03 -17.54
C TRP A 461 -4.45 -6.61 -18.50
N GLN A 462 -4.06 -7.51 -19.40
CA GLN A 462 -5.00 -8.28 -20.20
C GLN A 462 -5.89 -9.18 -19.33
N VAL A 463 -5.31 -9.93 -18.37
CA VAL A 463 -6.07 -10.74 -17.41
C VAL A 463 -7.11 -9.90 -16.67
N LEU A 464 -6.72 -8.73 -16.15
CA LEU A 464 -7.62 -7.82 -15.45
C LEU A 464 -8.71 -7.27 -16.36
N THR A 465 -8.38 -6.99 -17.62
CA THR A 465 -9.35 -6.54 -18.62
C THR A 465 -10.41 -7.60 -18.86
N GLU A 466 -10.00 -8.85 -19.15
CA GLU A 466 -10.92 -9.96 -19.38
C GLU A 466 -11.80 -10.26 -18.15
N TYR A 467 -11.22 -10.24 -16.95
CA TYR A 467 -11.96 -10.44 -15.71
C TYR A 467 -12.99 -9.32 -15.46
N ILE A 468 -12.56 -8.06 -15.53
CA ILE A 468 -13.44 -6.92 -15.20
C ILE A 468 -14.52 -6.74 -16.26
N ASP A 469 -14.22 -6.97 -17.54
CA ASP A 469 -15.25 -6.91 -18.57
C ASP A 469 -16.33 -7.98 -18.35
N ALA A 470 -15.93 -9.22 -18.08
CA ALA A 470 -16.87 -10.29 -17.78
C ALA A 470 -17.68 -10.01 -16.51
N PHE A 471 -17.06 -9.49 -15.44
CA PHE A 471 -17.78 -9.13 -14.21
C PHE A 471 -18.86 -8.07 -14.47
N PHE A 472 -18.54 -7.04 -15.26
CA PHE A 472 -19.51 -5.99 -15.57
C PHE A 472 -20.66 -6.46 -16.46
N GLU A 473 -20.42 -7.46 -17.30
CA GLU A 473 -21.48 -8.13 -18.06
C GLU A 473 -22.39 -8.93 -17.12
N ASP A 474 -21.80 -9.71 -16.20
CA ASP A 474 -22.55 -10.57 -15.26
C ASP A 474 -23.39 -9.77 -14.25
N TYR A 475 -22.91 -8.58 -13.82
CA TYR A 475 -23.54 -7.76 -12.77
C TYR A 475 -24.10 -6.43 -13.28
N GLN A 476 -24.36 -6.31 -14.59
CA GLN A 476 -24.72 -5.03 -15.21
C GLN A 476 -25.95 -4.38 -14.55
N GLU A 477 -27.01 -5.15 -14.30
CA GLU A 477 -28.27 -4.63 -13.76
C GLU A 477 -28.10 -4.10 -12.33
N GLU A 478 -27.40 -4.85 -11.48
CA GLU A 478 -27.14 -4.50 -10.09
C GLU A 478 -26.18 -3.31 -9.96
N ILE A 479 -25.15 -3.24 -10.81
CA ILE A 479 -24.22 -2.10 -10.85
C ILE A 479 -24.98 -0.81 -11.20
N VAL A 480 -25.85 -0.87 -12.22
CA VAL A 480 -26.67 0.29 -12.64
C VAL A 480 -27.69 0.66 -11.58
N LYS A 481 -28.33 -0.33 -10.95
CA LYS A 481 -29.33 -0.13 -9.89
C LYS A 481 -28.74 0.60 -8.69
N GLU A 482 -27.53 0.22 -8.27
CA GLU A 482 -26.86 0.79 -7.09
C GLU A 482 -25.79 1.82 -7.48
N TRP A 483 -25.96 2.51 -8.62
CA TRP A 483 -24.98 3.47 -9.14
C TRP A 483 -24.77 4.69 -8.23
N GLY A 484 -25.75 5.02 -7.39
CA GLY A 484 -25.61 6.07 -6.38
C GLY A 484 -24.40 5.86 -5.47
N GLU A 485 -24.02 4.61 -5.16
CA GLU A 485 -22.80 4.31 -4.40
C GLU A 485 -21.52 4.66 -5.17
N ILE A 486 -21.50 4.46 -6.50
CA ILE A 486 -20.37 4.84 -7.36
C ILE A 486 -20.21 6.36 -7.43
N HIS A 487 -21.32 7.09 -7.48
CA HIS A 487 -21.28 8.55 -7.42
C HIS A 487 -20.69 9.04 -6.08
N ARG A 488 -21.14 8.49 -4.94
CA ARG A 488 -20.57 8.84 -3.62
C ARG A 488 -19.09 8.46 -3.51
N LEU A 489 -18.70 7.29 -4.03
CA LEU A 489 -17.30 6.90 -4.14
C LEU A 489 -16.48 7.93 -4.94
N SER A 490 -16.99 8.35 -6.11
CA SER A 490 -16.36 9.35 -6.98
C SER A 490 -16.19 10.69 -6.25
N ASP A 491 -17.25 11.20 -5.62
CA ASP A 491 -17.20 12.45 -4.86
C ASP A 491 -16.16 12.38 -3.73
N ASP A 492 -16.16 11.28 -2.96
CA ASP A 492 -15.28 11.10 -1.80
C ASP A 492 -13.79 11.05 -2.22
N ILE A 493 -13.48 10.37 -3.34
CA ILE A 493 -12.14 10.35 -3.94
C ILE A 493 -11.69 11.77 -4.29
N ILE A 494 -12.52 12.53 -5.00
CA ILE A 494 -12.15 13.84 -5.55
C ILE A 494 -12.03 14.89 -4.45
N GLU A 495 -12.94 14.89 -3.49
CA GLU A 495 -12.93 15.84 -2.39
C GLU A 495 -11.67 15.69 -1.52
N HIS A 496 -11.24 14.45 -1.26
CA HIS A 496 -10.13 14.16 -0.37
C HIS A 496 -8.77 13.99 -1.06
N SER A 497 -8.71 13.84 -2.39
CA SER A 497 -7.43 13.74 -3.08
C SER A 497 -6.58 15.00 -2.89
N VAL A 498 -5.28 14.91 -3.12
CA VAL A 498 -4.43 16.11 -3.08
C VAL A 498 -4.77 17.07 -4.23
N ALA A 499 -4.28 18.30 -4.13
CA ALA A 499 -4.36 19.26 -5.22
C ALA A 499 -3.45 18.81 -6.38
N TYR A 500 -3.94 18.93 -7.60
CA TYR A 500 -3.15 18.69 -8.80
C TYR A 500 -2.06 19.76 -8.90
N GLN A 501 -0.84 19.29 -9.10
CA GLN A 501 0.30 20.14 -9.43
C GLN A 501 1.11 19.37 -10.47
N PRO A 502 1.24 19.89 -11.71
CA PRO A 502 2.12 19.29 -12.69
C PRO A 502 3.51 19.16 -12.10
N SER A 503 4.03 17.94 -12.10
CA SER A 503 5.38 17.64 -11.70
C SER A 503 5.95 16.62 -12.67
N GLN A 504 7.25 16.76 -12.93
CA GLN A 504 7.98 15.71 -13.62
C GLN A 504 8.28 14.60 -12.58
N PRO A 505 8.21 13.31 -12.94
CA PRO A 505 8.67 12.24 -12.06
C PRO A 505 10.06 12.55 -11.49
N CYS A 506 10.29 12.24 -10.21
CA CYS A 506 11.56 12.51 -9.55
C CYS A 506 12.73 11.99 -10.41
N GLY A 507 13.75 12.83 -10.66
CA GLY A 507 14.88 12.49 -11.53
C GLY A 507 14.71 12.77 -13.02
N SER A 508 13.55 13.26 -13.46
CA SER A 508 13.34 13.62 -14.87
C SER A 508 13.46 15.12 -15.09
N SER A 509 14.69 15.64 -15.12
CA SER A 509 14.94 16.98 -15.66
C SER A 509 14.43 17.07 -17.10
N LEU A 510 13.97 18.26 -17.49
CA LEU A 510 13.66 18.54 -18.89
C LEU A 510 14.91 18.30 -19.72
N ASP A 511 14.76 17.48 -20.74
CA ASP A 511 15.84 17.13 -21.64
C ASP A 511 15.42 17.41 -23.08
N ASN A 512 16.24 18.19 -23.78
CA ASN A 512 15.94 18.58 -25.15
C ASN A 512 16.12 17.41 -26.12
N ASP A 513 17.04 16.50 -25.84
CA ASP A 513 17.43 15.40 -26.71
C ASP A 513 16.71 14.08 -26.38
N TYR A 514 16.18 13.94 -25.16
CA TYR A 514 15.52 12.73 -24.67
C TYR A 514 14.08 13.01 -24.21
N ASP A 515 13.21 12.03 -24.44
CA ASP A 515 11.83 12.05 -23.94
C ASP A 515 11.43 10.70 -23.38
N TRP A 516 10.33 10.61 -22.63
CA TRP A 516 9.81 9.33 -22.17
C TRP A 516 9.58 8.38 -23.35
N TYR A 517 10.09 7.15 -23.27
CA TYR A 517 9.91 6.20 -24.37
C TYR A 517 8.45 5.72 -24.50
N ASP A 518 7.72 5.78 -23.39
CA ASP A 518 6.34 5.36 -23.24
C ASP A 518 5.67 6.30 -22.23
N TYR A 519 4.48 6.80 -22.59
CA TYR A 519 3.73 7.73 -21.74
C TYR A 519 2.62 7.05 -20.96
N ASN A 520 2.33 5.77 -21.18
CA ASN A 520 1.13 5.08 -20.67
C ASN A 520 0.97 5.20 -19.15
N GLU A 521 2.07 5.17 -18.41
CA GLU A 521 2.07 5.23 -16.95
C GLU A 521 2.16 6.66 -16.38
N LEU A 522 2.37 7.65 -17.24
CA LEU A 522 2.57 9.05 -16.85
C LEU A 522 1.24 9.81 -16.75
N ASP A 523 1.28 10.92 -16.00
CA ASP A 523 0.18 11.88 -15.92
C ASP A 523 -0.27 12.33 -17.33
N LYS A 524 -1.57 12.57 -17.45
CA LYS A 524 -2.25 13.00 -18.67
C LYS A 524 -2.74 14.43 -18.48
N PRO A 525 -1.87 15.47 -18.54
CA PRO A 525 -2.28 16.84 -18.26
C PRO A 525 -3.39 17.35 -19.19
N ASP A 526 -3.45 16.82 -20.41
CA ASP A 526 -4.45 17.21 -21.42
C ASP A 526 -5.86 16.68 -21.13
N ILE A 527 -6.01 15.67 -20.27
CA ILE A 527 -7.33 15.18 -19.85
C ILE A 527 -7.84 16.10 -18.74
N PRO A 528 -9.01 16.74 -18.87
CA PRO A 528 -9.51 17.68 -17.86
C PRO A 528 -9.62 17.07 -16.45
N ARG A 529 -9.43 17.91 -15.44
CA ARG A 529 -9.55 17.57 -14.01
C ARG A 529 -10.62 18.45 -13.37
N THR A 530 -11.18 17.99 -12.25
CA THR A 530 -12.25 18.71 -11.54
C THR A 530 -11.66 19.68 -10.52
N THR A 531 -12.34 20.81 -10.30
CA THR A 531 -12.03 21.78 -9.25
C THR A 531 -12.97 21.57 -8.06
N VAL A 532 -12.42 21.38 -6.87
CA VAL A 532 -13.17 21.34 -5.61
C VAL A 532 -12.56 22.32 -4.63
N ASN A 533 -13.40 23.14 -3.99
CA ASN A 533 -12.98 24.18 -3.04
C ASN A 533 -11.86 25.09 -3.58
N GLY A 534 -11.97 25.49 -4.85
CA GLY A 534 -11.02 26.38 -5.53
C GLY A 534 -9.69 25.74 -5.93
N LYS A 535 -9.52 24.41 -5.77
CA LYS A 535 -8.30 23.69 -6.16
C LYS A 535 -8.62 22.62 -7.20
N ILE A 536 -7.82 22.56 -8.26
CA ILE A 536 -7.85 21.44 -9.21
C ILE A 536 -7.39 20.19 -8.46
N LYS A 537 -8.10 19.08 -8.59
CA LYS A 537 -7.85 17.84 -7.86
C LYS A 537 -6.99 16.87 -8.68
N ALA A 538 -6.05 16.19 -8.01
CA ALA A 538 -5.09 15.27 -8.63
C ALA A 538 -5.72 13.95 -9.11
N THR A 539 -6.91 13.61 -8.67
CA THR A 539 -7.68 12.47 -9.19
C THR A 539 -8.84 12.97 -10.05
N ARG A 540 -9.33 12.16 -10.99
CA ARG A 540 -10.48 12.47 -11.85
C ARG A 540 -11.74 11.75 -11.37
N PRO A 541 -12.94 12.36 -11.53
CA PRO A 541 -14.18 11.73 -11.12
C PRO A 541 -14.45 10.52 -12.01
N ILE A 542 -14.92 9.44 -11.40
CA ILE A 542 -15.43 8.27 -12.14
C ILE A 542 -16.73 8.66 -12.83
N THR A 543 -17.59 9.36 -12.08
CA THR A 543 -18.90 9.87 -12.50
C THR A 543 -19.30 11.11 -11.69
N ASN A 544 -20.29 11.86 -12.18
CA ASN A 544 -20.90 13.00 -11.47
C ASN A 544 -22.44 12.87 -11.45
N SER A 545 -22.96 11.65 -11.58
CA SER A 545 -24.38 11.36 -11.79
C SER A 545 -24.80 10.10 -11.04
N ASP A 546 -26.02 10.10 -10.50
CA ASP A 546 -26.64 8.90 -9.89
C ASP A 546 -27.13 7.88 -10.94
N LYS A 547 -26.93 8.15 -12.24
CA LYS A 547 -27.17 7.21 -13.35
C LYS A 547 -25.94 7.13 -14.27
N PRO A 548 -25.48 5.93 -14.64
CA PRO A 548 -24.30 5.80 -15.48
C PRO A 548 -24.59 6.15 -16.94
N SER A 549 -23.64 6.83 -17.59
CA SER A 549 -23.45 6.80 -19.03
C SER A 549 -22.51 5.67 -19.45
N ALA A 550 -22.39 5.40 -20.76
CA ALA A 550 -21.41 4.44 -21.27
C ALA A 550 -19.96 4.84 -20.93
N GLU A 551 -19.66 6.14 -20.89
CA GLU A 551 -18.36 6.64 -20.47
C GLU A 551 -18.13 6.38 -18.97
N ASP A 552 -19.13 6.62 -18.12
CA ASP A 552 -19.03 6.37 -16.67
C ASP A 552 -18.76 4.89 -16.36
N ILE A 553 -19.40 3.96 -17.10
CA ILE A 553 -19.12 2.53 -16.99
C ILE A 553 -17.67 2.23 -17.37
N GLN A 554 -17.19 2.80 -18.48
CA GLN A 554 -15.82 2.60 -18.92
C GLN A 554 -14.81 3.19 -17.93
N ASN A 555 -15.12 4.33 -17.33
CA ASN A 555 -14.33 4.95 -16.27
C ASN A 555 -14.23 4.03 -15.05
N LEU A 556 -15.35 3.46 -14.61
CA LEU A 556 -15.36 2.57 -13.47
C LEU A 556 -14.57 1.29 -13.74
N LYS A 557 -14.65 0.73 -14.95
CA LYS A 557 -13.81 -0.41 -15.38
C LYS A 557 -12.32 -0.06 -15.35
N GLU A 558 -11.94 1.12 -15.85
CA GLU A 558 -10.56 1.59 -15.83
C GLU A 558 -10.05 1.82 -14.40
N PHE A 559 -10.84 2.48 -13.57
CA PHE A 559 -10.58 2.64 -12.14
C PHE A 559 -10.38 1.30 -11.43
N CYS A 560 -11.27 0.33 -11.66
CA CYS A 560 -11.13 -1.01 -11.07
C CYS A 560 -9.83 -1.69 -11.51
N ARG A 561 -9.52 -1.69 -12.82
CA ARG A 561 -8.26 -2.26 -13.32
C ARG A 561 -7.05 -1.59 -12.67
N TYR A 562 -7.08 -0.27 -12.57
CA TYR A 562 -6.01 0.53 -11.97
C TYR A 562 -5.75 0.14 -10.51
N VAL A 563 -6.78 0.18 -9.67
CA VAL A 563 -6.67 -0.14 -8.24
C VAL A 563 -6.22 -1.59 -8.04
N VAL A 564 -6.82 -2.54 -8.74
CA VAL A 564 -6.45 -3.96 -8.61
C VAL A 564 -5.01 -4.18 -9.09
N PHE A 565 -4.58 -3.57 -10.19
CA PHE A 565 -3.21 -3.69 -10.69
C PHE A 565 -2.16 -3.23 -9.66
N PHE A 566 -2.36 -2.05 -9.07
CA PHE A 566 -1.39 -1.46 -8.14
C PHE A 566 -1.30 -2.22 -6.82
N ILE A 567 -2.44 -2.71 -6.33
CA ILE A 567 -2.51 -3.48 -5.10
C ILE A 567 -1.95 -4.89 -5.24
N THR A 568 -2.12 -5.51 -6.42
CA THR A 568 -1.73 -6.89 -6.64
C THR A 568 -0.33 -6.98 -7.25
N LEU A 569 -0.23 -7.00 -8.58
CA LEU A 569 1.04 -7.27 -9.27
C LEU A 569 2.10 -6.20 -8.99
N TRP A 570 1.75 -4.91 -9.02
CA TRP A 570 2.73 -3.85 -8.81
C TRP A 570 3.36 -3.94 -7.42
N HIS A 571 2.54 -3.93 -6.37
CA HIS A 571 3.02 -4.07 -5.00
C HIS A 571 3.78 -5.39 -4.80
N SER A 572 3.25 -6.52 -5.31
CA SER A 572 3.97 -7.81 -5.24
C SER A 572 5.36 -7.72 -5.85
N TRP A 573 5.48 -7.11 -7.03
CA TRP A 573 6.75 -6.96 -7.72
C TRP A 573 7.74 -6.14 -6.89
N VAL A 574 7.32 -4.96 -6.43
CA VAL A 574 8.20 -4.02 -5.74
C VAL A 574 8.54 -4.52 -4.33
N ASN A 575 7.55 -4.97 -3.54
CA ASN A 575 7.77 -5.49 -2.19
C ASN A 575 8.61 -6.77 -2.21
N ASP A 576 8.24 -7.78 -3.01
CA ASP A 576 8.92 -9.07 -2.96
C ASP A 576 10.34 -9.02 -3.56
N SER A 577 10.67 -7.96 -4.31
CA SER A 577 12.02 -7.69 -4.83
C SER A 577 12.94 -6.95 -3.85
N GLN A 578 12.45 -6.51 -2.68
CA GLN A 578 13.25 -5.72 -1.73
C GLN A 578 14.49 -6.48 -1.26
N ALA A 579 14.35 -7.75 -0.87
CA ALA A 579 15.50 -8.56 -0.43
C ALA A 579 16.45 -8.88 -1.60
N ASP A 580 15.93 -9.03 -2.82
CA ASP A 580 16.74 -9.29 -4.00
C ASP A 580 17.63 -8.11 -4.37
N GLU A 581 17.18 -6.87 -4.10
CA GLU A 581 17.91 -5.65 -4.42
C GLU A 581 18.72 -5.08 -3.25
N GLY A 582 18.22 -5.19 -2.00
CA GLY A 582 18.78 -4.56 -0.80
C GLY A 582 19.22 -5.53 0.30
N GLY A 583 19.16 -6.85 0.08
CA GLY A 583 19.53 -7.86 1.06
C GLY A 583 21.04 -8.11 1.23
N GLU A 584 21.87 -7.46 0.41
CA GLU A 584 23.34 -7.56 0.44
C GLU A 584 23.98 -6.15 0.59
N ILE A 585 24.58 -5.86 1.75
CA ILE A 585 25.16 -4.54 2.09
C ILE A 585 26.20 -4.09 1.06
N PHE A 586 27.01 -5.02 0.57
CA PHE A 586 28.10 -4.73 -0.35
C PHE A 586 27.59 -4.41 -1.76
N TYR A 587 26.42 -4.95 -2.13
CA TYR A 587 25.82 -4.71 -3.43
C TYR A 587 25.07 -3.37 -3.49
N ASN A 588 24.27 -3.09 -2.46
CA ASN A 588 23.30 -2.00 -2.47
C ASN A 588 22.89 -1.54 -1.05
N SER A 589 22.38 -0.32 -0.96
CA SER A 589 21.89 0.33 0.24
C SER A 589 21.03 1.54 -0.12
N LEU A 590 20.30 2.11 0.85
CA LEU A 590 19.48 3.31 0.60
C LEU A 590 20.31 4.59 0.47
N ALA A 591 21.53 4.59 0.99
CA ALA A 591 22.49 5.68 0.82
C ALA A 591 23.94 5.18 0.98
N LEU A 592 24.89 6.01 0.58
CA LEU A 592 26.34 5.83 0.77
C LEU A 592 26.91 7.05 1.50
N ARG A 593 28.11 6.92 2.05
CA ARG A 593 28.75 7.93 2.89
C ARG A 593 30.17 8.26 2.41
N ASN A 594 30.72 9.35 2.94
CA ASN A 594 32.14 9.71 2.87
C ASN A 594 32.72 9.78 1.44
N GLY A 595 31.94 10.28 0.50
CA GLY A 595 32.32 10.46 -0.90
C GLY A 595 31.88 9.34 -1.83
N SER A 596 31.27 8.26 -1.33
CA SER A 596 30.63 7.18 -2.12
C SER A 596 31.54 6.37 -3.06
N PHE A 597 32.81 6.73 -3.23
CA PHE A 597 33.78 6.07 -4.13
C PHE A 597 34.85 5.33 -3.33
N GLY A 598 34.94 4.02 -3.53
CA GLY A 598 35.91 3.12 -2.90
C GLY A 598 35.44 1.67 -2.98
N ASN A 599 36.20 0.76 -2.36
CA ASN A 599 35.88 -0.67 -2.39
C ASN A 599 34.47 -0.91 -1.79
N GLU A 600 33.72 -1.87 -2.35
CA GLU A 600 32.38 -2.16 -1.87
C GLU A 600 32.32 -2.61 -0.39
N ASN A 601 33.43 -3.16 0.12
CA ASN A 601 33.59 -3.58 1.52
C ASN A 601 34.10 -2.48 2.47
N ASP A 602 34.31 -1.26 1.99
CA ASP A 602 34.78 -0.16 2.84
C ASP A 602 33.68 0.27 3.83
N PRO A 603 33.87 0.06 5.14
CA PRO A 603 32.87 0.39 6.15
C PRO A 603 32.70 1.90 6.37
N SER A 604 33.60 2.73 5.83
CA SER A 604 33.41 4.18 5.82
C SER A 604 32.43 4.63 4.73
N ILE A 605 32.26 3.85 3.66
CA ILE A 605 31.38 4.18 2.53
C ILE A 605 30.01 3.53 2.67
N ALA A 606 29.98 2.26 3.09
CA ALA A 606 28.74 1.52 3.33
C ALA A 606 27.90 2.18 4.46
N PRO A 607 26.61 1.84 4.60
CA PRO A 607 25.83 2.27 5.76
C PRO A 607 26.51 1.87 7.07
N ASN A 608 26.30 2.63 8.14
CA ASN A 608 26.89 2.28 9.43
C ASN A 608 26.32 0.93 9.96
N ILE A 609 26.86 0.43 11.06
CA ILE A 609 26.49 -0.88 11.63
C ILE A 609 24.99 -0.98 11.92
N LEU A 610 24.41 0.07 12.51
CA LEU A 610 22.99 0.08 12.90
C LEU A 610 22.07 0.21 11.69
N GLU A 611 22.42 1.06 10.72
CA GLU A 611 21.72 1.17 9.44
C GLU A 611 21.77 -0.14 8.66
N SER A 612 22.94 -0.77 8.59
CA SER A 612 23.18 -2.02 7.84
C SER A 612 22.32 -3.16 8.39
N THR A 613 22.32 -3.37 9.72
CA THR A 613 21.45 -4.40 10.32
C THR A 613 19.98 -4.05 10.19
N ASN A 614 19.60 -2.76 10.30
CA ASN A 614 18.21 -2.34 10.16
C ASN A 614 17.70 -2.55 8.73
N LEU A 615 18.51 -2.22 7.72
CA LEU A 615 18.19 -2.43 6.31
C LEU A 615 17.93 -3.91 6.01
N ILE A 616 18.91 -4.78 6.31
CA ILE A 616 18.78 -6.22 6.02
C ILE A 616 17.59 -6.80 6.79
N TYR A 617 17.43 -6.42 8.06
CA TYR A 617 16.27 -6.83 8.87
C TYR A 617 14.96 -6.46 8.18
N MET A 618 14.80 -5.20 7.76
CA MET A 618 13.54 -4.72 7.19
C MET A 618 13.23 -5.41 5.87
N VAL A 619 14.16 -5.47 4.91
CA VAL A 619 13.89 -6.12 3.61
C VAL A 619 13.61 -7.62 3.76
N ASN A 620 14.20 -8.30 4.75
CA ASN A 620 13.89 -9.71 5.02
C ASN A 620 12.54 -9.87 5.73
N VAL A 621 12.18 -9.03 6.70
CA VAL A 621 10.88 -9.11 7.38
C VAL A 621 9.75 -8.84 6.40
N LEU A 622 9.87 -7.79 5.59
CA LEU A 622 8.82 -7.40 4.65
C LEU A 622 8.59 -8.47 3.59
N THR A 623 9.64 -9.13 3.09
CA THR A 623 9.50 -10.21 2.10
C THR A 623 9.17 -11.59 2.69
N ALA A 624 9.41 -11.81 3.99
CA ALA A 624 9.15 -13.08 4.66
C ALA A 624 7.67 -13.27 5.04
N ILE A 625 6.92 -12.19 5.20
CA ILE A 625 5.50 -12.26 5.53
C ILE A 625 4.73 -12.57 4.24
N LYS A 626 4.17 -13.79 4.16
CA LYS A 626 3.56 -14.33 2.95
C LYS A 626 2.14 -14.80 3.22
N TYR A 627 1.17 -13.91 3.02
CA TYR A 627 -0.25 -14.21 3.20
C TYR A 627 -1.11 -13.37 2.27
N GLY A 628 -2.12 -14.00 1.66
CA GLY A 628 -3.08 -13.32 0.81
C GLY A 628 -2.61 -13.29 -0.63
N TYR A 629 -2.69 -14.44 -1.30
CA TYR A 629 -2.35 -14.62 -2.70
C TYR A 629 -3.62 -14.90 -3.50
N ILE A 630 -3.71 -14.38 -4.73
CA ILE A 630 -4.92 -14.49 -5.56
C ILE A 630 -5.32 -15.96 -5.75
N LEU A 631 -4.37 -16.82 -6.13
CA LEU A 631 -4.66 -18.22 -6.44
C LEU A 631 -4.84 -19.10 -5.20
N LYS A 632 -4.15 -18.75 -4.10
CA LYS A 632 -4.28 -19.48 -2.82
C LYS A 632 -5.56 -19.11 -2.09
N ASN A 633 -6.04 -17.88 -2.26
CA ASN A 633 -7.33 -17.38 -1.77
C ASN A 633 -7.55 -17.67 -0.29
N GLU A 634 -6.59 -17.37 0.57
CA GLU A 634 -6.61 -17.80 1.99
C GLU A 634 -7.77 -17.24 2.81
N ASP A 635 -8.34 -16.13 2.37
CA ASP A 635 -9.50 -15.48 3.02
C ASP A 635 -10.82 -15.81 2.33
N ASP A 636 -10.80 -16.69 1.32
CA ASP A 636 -11.96 -17.13 0.56
C ASP A 636 -12.78 -15.99 -0.06
N ASP A 637 -12.18 -14.84 -0.38
CA ASP A 637 -12.91 -13.63 -0.81
C ASP A 637 -12.53 -13.12 -2.20
N ILE A 638 -11.62 -13.78 -2.91
CA ILE A 638 -11.29 -13.44 -4.29
C ILE A 638 -12.30 -14.10 -5.23
N PRO A 639 -13.01 -13.33 -6.10
CA PRO A 639 -13.98 -13.88 -7.02
C PRO A 639 -13.42 -15.01 -7.89
N GLU A 640 -14.15 -16.12 -7.99
CA GLU A 640 -13.72 -17.32 -8.73
C GLU A 640 -13.34 -16.99 -10.19
N LYS A 641 -14.10 -16.08 -10.83
CA LYS A 641 -13.82 -15.63 -12.20
C LYS A 641 -12.42 -15.04 -12.33
N PHE A 642 -11.97 -14.23 -11.36
CA PHE A 642 -10.62 -13.67 -11.40
C PHE A 642 -9.55 -14.77 -11.29
N ARG A 643 -9.74 -15.68 -10.33
CA ARG A 643 -8.81 -16.79 -10.06
C ARG A 643 -8.67 -17.71 -11.28
N THR A 644 -9.79 -18.06 -11.91
CA THR A 644 -9.83 -18.92 -13.09
C THR A 644 -9.23 -18.23 -14.32
N THR A 645 -9.55 -16.95 -14.56
CA THR A 645 -8.92 -16.17 -15.64
C THR A 645 -7.40 -16.12 -15.43
N LEU A 646 -6.90 -15.74 -14.25
CA LEU A 646 -5.46 -15.71 -13.98
C LEU A 646 -4.80 -17.08 -14.14
N ALA A 647 -5.43 -18.14 -13.62
CA ALA A 647 -4.91 -19.50 -13.74
C ALA A 647 -4.78 -19.96 -15.20
N SER A 648 -5.69 -19.52 -16.09
CA SER A 648 -5.62 -19.84 -17.53
C SER A 648 -4.40 -19.24 -18.21
N TYR A 649 -3.81 -18.19 -17.64
CA TYR A 649 -2.59 -17.53 -18.14
C TYR A 649 -1.30 -18.12 -17.55
N LYS A 650 -1.38 -19.09 -16.63
CA LYS A 650 -0.22 -19.64 -15.90
C LYS A 650 0.98 -19.97 -16.79
N GLN A 651 0.76 -20.64 -17.92
CA GLN A 651 1.85 -21.01 -18.82
C GLN A 651 2.53 -19.78 -19.45
N LYS A 652 1.75 -18.78 -19.88
CA LYS A 652 2.28 -17.55 -20.48
C LYS A 652 3.15 -16.75 -19.50
N PHE A 653 2.81 -16.74 -18.21
CA PHE A 653 3.67 -16.14 -17.19
C PHE A 653 4.92 -17.00 -16.92
N ALA A 654 4.77 -18.33 -16.87
CA ALA A 654 5.90 -19.24 -16.67
C ALA A 654 6.95 -19.14 -17.80
N ASP A 655 6.51 -18.95 -19.05
CA ASP A 655 7.38 -18.70 -20.21
C ASP A 655 8.20 -17.39 -20.07
N LEU A 656 7.72 -16.45 -19.24
CA LEU A 656 8.42 -15.21 -18.88
C LEU A 656 9.20 -15.34 -17.56
N GLY A 657 9.28 -16.54 -16.98
CA GLY A 657 9.99 -16.80 -15.72
C GLY A 657 9.26 -16.30 -14.48
N TYR A 658 7.93 -16.14 -14.53
CA TYR A 658 7.14 -15.63 -13.41
C TYR A 658 6.07 -16.64 -12.97
N ASP A 659 5.97 -16.88 -11.67
CA ASP A 659 4.93 -17.74 -11.09
C ASP A 659 3.73 -16.90 -10.64
N VAL A 660 2.59 -17.08 -11.31
CA VAL A 660 1.31 -16.43 -10.96
C VAL A 660 0.85 -16.74 -9.53
N GLY A 661 1.32 -17.84 -8.93
CA GLY A 661 1.05 -18.16 -7.53
C GLY A 661 1.64 -17.16 -6.54
N ASN A 662 2.63 -16.36 -6.96
CA ASN A 662 3.27 -15.33 -6.14
C ASN A 662 2.60 -13.97 -6.24
N ILE A 663 1.54 -13.80 -7.04
CA ILE A 663 0.81 -12.53 -7.10
C ILE A 663 -0.06 -12.41 -5.85
N ARG A 664 0.27 -11.43 -5.00
CA ARG A 664 -0.48 -11.09 -3.79
C ARG A 664 -1.83 -10.51 -4.18
N ALA A 665 -2.82 -10.76 -3.34
CA ALA A 665 -4.17 -10.27 -3.49
C ALA A 665 -4.37 -8.86 -2.91
N LEU A 666 -3.51 -8.42 -1.98
CA LEU A 666 -3.67 -7.18 -1.24
C LEU A 666 -2.33 -6.62 -0.73
N ILE A 667 -2.36 -5.37 -0.29
CA ILE A 667 -1.24 -4.71 0.39
C ILE A 667 -1.42 -4.90 1.90
N ASN A 668 -0.81 -5.95 2.44
CA ASN A 668 -0.66 -6.14 3.88
C ASN A 668 0.75 -6.62 4.23
N VAL A 669 1.70 -6.28 3.34
CA VAL A 669 3.07 -6.74 3.12
C VAL A 669 3.20 -8.02 2.31
#